data_AF-A0A3L6JB06-F1
#
_entry.id   AF-A0A3L6JB06-F1
#
_cell.length_a   1.000
_cell.length_b   1.000
_cell.length_c   1.000
_cell.angle_alpha   90.00
_cell.angle_beta   90.00
_cell.angle_gamma   90.00
#
_symmetry.space_group_name_H-M   'P 1'
#
loop_
_entity.id
_entity.type
_entity.pdbx_description
1 polymer ?
#
loop_
_entity_poly.entity_id
_entity_poly.type
_entity_poly.pdbx_seq_one_letter_code
_entity_poly.pdbx_strand_id
1 'polypeptide(L)'
;MPVSEMQAVKVWKTSEDYEIGTLSYGSEDVFVKLGSGRVIAGQSSEGVRVSLQDKVTMDDNGRSVVEPIGFEVTAVLKPVLMIFHPYTCQGGQILEDVFPPSTSGFYGRLQAGSADALYIVQKTENNERFWLTIVNPQKGTIYESCLIQPYEAEALSLFEDHRAFHALSRSSSIDRERTRHEILSVLDGPPPSWQELSRVLGDVTIPDLNVRTTMRNTLEKIVPTSFPGTIREELMAFLAYAMKSRIPDDDPLMYSFKFSTMTIIDELLRGHVMNLIDGTEWPPYVKLMLLAAKGQLDAPKRAVSDSISNVPWLLFSQKCAELLPNWLKLAVQSAKALNDSGTIVLGVPTTRGAAKRSRRAWKRRFAEISYGIRVGGYISPASLGLCELVYLGAAYRWAHRHMKFIAQLGGVLENSPHLHVMIAPVRAAERIRRAIPSIMNVAWTFRTSNMNIFDDETSSWLVPGQQIIESIEKESSLRSLKKQFGGASTTDMYSLSKIEAEVADLVAEGIELAYLEKPEYLRSLKLTKRRMHATLSALLRHRILHFSYEVSDSRLISLATIIQGERASVTSLVSAFLRNTPTSYARLDQHGENAIILSRLPEESVYSIASQLPSRGMEQGLNIRCMRPTTFRRYTSNLYQRLLREDGTWDDDVSAFLSQARSRRRELSESNA
;
A
#
# COMPACT_ATOMS: atom_id res chain seq x y z
N MET A 1 -2.91 -4.24 39.58
CA MET A 1 -1.48 -4.60 39.79
C MET A 1 -0.64 -3.77 38.83
N PRO A 2 0.59 -3.38 39.21
CA PRO A 2 1.46 -2.65 38.28
C PRO A 2 1.79 -3.53 37.07
N VAL A 3 1.86 -2.89 35.90
CA VAL A 3 2.17 -3.53 34.61
C VAL A 3 3.54 -4.20 34.73
N SER A 4 3.64 -5.49 34.39
CA SER A 4 4.89 -6.21 34.59
C SER A 4 5.93 -5.77 33.56
N GLU A 5 7.01 -5.14 34.01
CA GLU A 5 8.22 -4.88 33.19
C GLU A 5 9.06 -6.16 32.99
N MET A 6 8.72 -7.23 33.72
CA MET A 6 9.60 -8.36 33.96
C MET A 6 8.80 -9.68 34.05
N GLN A 7 9.11 -10.65 33.20
CA GLN A 7 8.47 -11.97 33.26
C GLN A 7 9.42 -12.99 33.89
N ALA A 8 9.03 -13.58 35.03
CA ALA A 8 9.82 -14.62 35.68
C ALA A 8 9.80 -15.90 34.83
N VAL A 9 10.97 -16.51 34.63
CA VAL A 9 11.14 -17.70 33.79
C VAL A 9 12.13 -18.68 34.41
N LYS A 10 11.97 -19.97 34.08
CA LYS A 10 13.04 -20.95 34.28
C LYS A 10 13.91 -20.98 33.03
N VAL A 11 15.22 -20.93 33.21
CA VAL A 11 16.20 -20.86 32.13
C VAL A 11 17.01 -22.14 32.15
N TRP A 12 16.82 -22.99 31.15
CA TRP A 12 17.46 -24.28 31.07
C TRP A 12 18.83 -24.14 30.41
N LYS A 13 19.87 -24.65 31.09
CA LYS A 13 21.24 -24.76 30.57
C LYS A 13 21.49 -26.13 29.95
N THR A 14 20.86 -27.16 30.51
CA THR A 14 20.81 -28.54 29.99
C THR A 14 19.40 -29.11 30.20
N SER A 15 19.14 -30.38 29.86
CA SER A 15 17.85 -31.03 30.11
C SER A 15 17.52 -31.22 31.61
N GLU A 16 18.53 -31.10 32.49
CA GLU A 16 18.39 -31.38 33.93
C GLU A 16 18.77 -30.19 34.83
N ASP A 17 19.46 -29.17 34.29
CA ASP A 17 19.88 -27.98 35.03
C ASP A 17 19.13 -26.72 34.55
N TYR A 18 18.43 -26.07 35.49
CA TYR A 18 17.74 -24.80 35.27
C TYR A 18 18.06 -23.78 36.37
N GLU A 19 18.05 -22.51 35.99
CA GLU A 19 18.16 -21.38 36.91
C GLU A 19 16.92 -20.49 36.78
N ILE A 20 16.48 -19.87 37.87
CA ILE A 20 15.41 -18.88 37.82
C ILE A 20 15.99 -17.57 37.29
N GLY A 21 15.32 -16.98 36.31
CA GLY A 21 15.69 -15.70 35.75
C GLY A 21 14.48 -14.84 35.44
N THR A 22 14.76 -13.64 34.96
CA THR A 22 13.76 -12.65 34.58
C THR A 22 14.02 -12.20 33.15
N LEU A 23 12.99 -12.31 32.31
CA LEU A 23 13.00 -11.76 30.96
C LEU A 23 12.84 -10.24 31.02
N SER A 24 13.71 -9.56 30.27
CA SER A 24 13.57 -8.15 29.93
C SER A 24 13.78 -7.95 28.43
N TYR A 25 13.17 -6.91 27.89
CA TYR A 25 13.12 -6.69 26.45
C TYR A 25 13.73 -5.34 26.12
N GLY A 26 14.75 -5.33 25.26
CA GLY A 26 15.32 -4.12 24.68
C GLY A 26 14.85 -3.92 23.25
N SER A 27 15.16 -2.76 22.68
CA SER A 27 14.86 -2.46 21.27
C SER A 27 15.57 -3.37 20.27
N GLU A 28 16.69 -3.98 20.67
CA GLU A 28 17.57 -4.77 19.79
C GLU A 28 17.72 -6.24 20.20
N ASP A 29 17.33 -6.62 21.43
CA ASP A 29 17.49 -8.00 21.91
C ASP A 29 16.49 -8.35 23.04
N VAL A 30 16.34 -9.65 23.28
CA VAL A 30 15.70 -10.23 24.46
C VAL A 30 16.78 -10.60 25.45
N PHE A 31 16.65 -10.16 26.69
CA PHE A 31 17.61 -10.44 27.74
C PHE A 31 17.00 -11.31 28.83
N VAL A 32 17.81 -12.19 29.39
CA VAL A 32 17.48 -12.96 30.58
C VAL A 32 18.49 -12.60 31.65
N LYS A 33 18.02 -12.01 32.75
CA LYS A 33 18.83 -11.80 33.95
C LYS A 33 18.61 -12.97 34.90
N LEU A 34 19.64 -13.77 35.12
CA LEU A 34 19.61 -14.92 36.01
C LEU A 34 19.72 -14.50 37.49
N GLY A 35 19.27 -15.36 38.40
CA GLY A 35 19.44 -15.17 39.85
C GLY A 35 20.89 -14.96 40.28
N SER A 36 21.85 -15.54 39.57
CA SER A 36 23.30 -15.32 39.70
C SER A 36 23.79 -13.92 39.31
N GLY A 37 22.92 -13.08 38.73
CA GLY A 37 23.27 -11.75 38.22
C GLY A 37 23.83 -11.75 36.80
N ARG A 38 24.09 -12.93 36.20
CA ARG A 38 24.50 -13.05 34.79
C ARG A 38 23.36 -12.66 33.86
N VAL A 39 23.69 -11.90 32.81
CA VAL A 39 22.74 -11.54 31.75
C VAL A 39 23.07 -12.35 30.50
N ILE A 40 22.05 -12.98 29.93
CA ILE A 40 22.12 -13.74 28.68
C ILE A 40 21.35 -12.95 27.61
N ALA A 41 22.01 -12.69 26.47
CA ALA A 41 21.46 -11.96 25.33
C ALA A 41 20.94 -12.95 24.27
N GLY A 42 19.69 -12.82 23.86
CA GLY A 42 18.98 -13.79 23.03
C GLY A 42 19.57 -13.96 21.63
N GLN A 43 19.94 -12.88 20.96
CA GLN A 43 20.57 -12.92 19.63
C GLN A 43 21.90 -13.68 19.62
N SER A 44 22.62 -13.65 20.74
CA SER A 44 23.96 -14.25 20.89
C SER A 44 23.93 -15.68 21.47
N SER A 45 22.75 -16.16 21.84
CA SER A 45 22.61 -17.40 22.62
C SER A 45 21.94 -18.49 21.80
N GLU A 46 22.72 -19.42 21.28
CA GLU A 46 22.17 -20.61 20.64
C GLU A 46 21.77 -21.66 21.70
N GLY A 47 20.58 -22.24 21.54
CA GLY A 47 20.12 -23.36 22.36
C GLY A 47 19.65 -23.04 23.78
N VAL A 48 19.70 -21.78 24.22
CA VAL A 48 19.14 -21.38 25.53
C VAL A 48 17.61 -21.45 25.50
N ARG A 49 17.01 -22.11 26.49
CA ARG A 49 15.57 -22.33 26.58
C ARG A 49 14.99 -21.63 27.79
N VAL A 50 13.84 -21.00 27.61
CA VAL A 50 13.06 -20.36 28.68
C VAL A 50 11.71 -21.05 28.83
N SER A 51 11.30 -21.31 30.07
CA SER A 51 9.97 -21.84 30.37
C SER A 51 9.05 -20.75 30.88
N LEU A 52 7.91 -20.65 30.22
CA LEU A 52 6.87 -19.64 30.40
C LEU A 52 5.63 -20.32 30.95
N GLN A 53 5.10 -19.79 32.05
CA GLN A 53 3.92 -20.33 32.74
C GLN A 53 2.73 -19.38 32.71
N ASP A 54 2.99 -18.10 32.44
CA ASP A 54 2.00 -17.03 32.39
C ASP A 54 1.93 -16.42 30.98
N LYS A 55 0.73 -16.08 30.56
CA LYS A 55 0.47 -15.21 29.41
C LYS A 55 0.07 -13.83 29.90
N VAL A 56 0.30 -12.83 29.06
CA VAL A 56 -0.16 -11.46 29.28
C VAL A 56 -1.19 -11.14 28.19
N THR A 57 -2.40 -10.79 28.59
CA THR A 57 -3.50 -10.40 27.70
C THR A 57 -3.95 -8.97 28.00
N MET A 58 -4.76 -8.38 27.14
CA MET A 58 -5.36 -7.06 27.36
C MET A 58 -6.80 -7.21 27.84
N ASP A 59 -7.17 -6.50 28.90
CA ASP A 59 -8.56 -6.39 29.34
C ASP A 59 -9.36 -5.37 28.50
N ASP A 60 -10.67 -5.31 28.74
CA ASP A 60 -11.59 -4.37 28.06
C ASP A 60 -11.25 -2.90 28.29
N ASN A 61 -10.49 -2.59 29.34
CA ASN A 61 -10.05 -1.23 29.69
C ASN A 61 -8.66 -0.91 29.13
N GLY A 62 -8.05 -1.81 28.38
CA GLY A 62 -6.74 -1.58 27.79
C GLY A 62 -5.57 -1.80 28.76
N ARG A 63 -5.76 -2.59 29.82
CA ARG A 63 -4.73 -2.93 30.79
C ARG A 63 -4.22 -4.34 30.56
N SER A 64 -2.91 -4.51 30.67
CA SER A 64 -2.28 -5.83 30.62
C SER A 64 -2.60 -6.63 31.88
N VAL A 65 -3.13 -7.83 31.70
CA VAL A 65 -3.49 -8.79 32.76
C VAL A 65 -2.63 -10.03 32.60
N VAL A 66 -2.07 -10.51 33.71
CA VAL A 66 -1.27 -11.74 33.75
C VAL A 66 -2.18 -12.91 34.11
N GLU A 67 -2.19 -13.94 33.29
CA GLU A 67 -3.03 -15.13 33.46
C GLU A 67 -2.18 -16.40 33.32
N PRO A 68 -2.39 -17.44 34.16
CA PRO A 68 -1.69 -18.72 34.00
C PRO A 68 -2.15 -19.42 32.71
N ILE A 69 -1.22 -20.04 31.98
CA ILE A 69 -1.50 -20.75 30.72
C ILE A 69 -2.09 -22.16 30.98
N GLY A 70 -1.88 -22.69 32.19
CA GLY A 70 -2.31 -24.03 32.60
C GLY A 70 -1.35 -25.16 32.21
N PHE A 71 -0.30 -24.87 31.43
CA PHE A 71 0.80 -25.79 31.11
C PHE A 71 2.10 -25.01 30.87
N GLU A 72 3.24 -25.69 30.99
CA GLU A 72 4.57 -25.08 30.78
C GLU A 72 4.91 -25.00 29.28
N VAL A 73 5.24 -23.80 28.80
CA VAL A 73 5.68 -23.56 27.43
C VAL A 73 7.20 -23.36 27.42
N THR A 74 7.94 -24.23 26.75
CA THR A 74 9.38 -24.06 26.54
C THR A 74 9.64 -23.37 25.20
N ALA A 75 10.19 -22.17 25.24
CA ALA A 75 10.59 -21.38 24.08
C ALA A 75 12.11 -21.23 23.99
N VAL A 76 12.63 -21.17 22.76
CA VAL A 76 14.04 -20.85 22.51
C VAL A 76 14.22 -19.34 22.71
N LEU A 77 15.21 -18.95 23.51
CA LEU A 77 15.44 -17.55 23.86
C LEU A 77 15.74 -16.70 22.60
N LYS A 78 16.53 -17.24 21.66
CA LYS A 78 16.83 -16.59 20.39
C LYS A 78 15.54 -16.35 19.58
N PRO A 79 15.17 -15.08 19.34
CA PRO A 79 13.99 -14.76 18.54
C PRO A 79 14.14 -15.25 17.10
N VAL A 80 13.05 -15.73 16.51
CA VAL A 80 12.95 -15.97 15.06
C VAL A 80 12.55 -14.70 14.30
N LEU A 81 11.86 -13.77 14.96
CA LEU A 81 11.49 -12.46 14.39
C LEU A 81 11.51 -11.40 15.50
N MET A 82 12.09 -10.25 15.20
CA MET A 82 11.94 -9.01 15.98
C MET A 82 11.58 -7.90 15.02
N ILE A 83 10.41 -7.28 15.19
CA ILE A 83 9.89 -6.31 14.23
C ILE A 83 9.06 -5.23 14.91
N PHE A 84 9.16 -4.00 14.41
CA PHE A 84 8.35 -2.90 14.88
C PHE A 84 7.06 -2.80 14.07
N HIS A 85 5.93 -2.79 14.78
CA HIS A 85 4.63 -2.48 14.21
C HIS A 85 3.87 -1.52 15.11
N PRO A 86 2.91 -0.75 14.55
CA PRO A 86 1.98 0.01 15.36
C PRO A 86 1.20 -0.90 16.31
N TYR A 87 0.82 -0.36 17.45
CA TYR A 87 -0.02 -1.01 18.44
C TYR A 87 -0.90 0.02 19.16
N THR A 88 -2.08 -0.39 19.61
CA THR A 88 -2.94 0.41 20.49
C THR A 88 -3.24 -0.38 21.75
N CYS A 89 -3.11 0.29 22.89
CA CYS A 89 -3.54 -0.26 24.17
C CYS A 89 -5.04 -0.03 24.43
N GLN A 90 -5.81 0.51 23.48
CA GLN A 90 -7.25 0.66 23.66
C GLN A 90 -7.89 -0.74 23.77
N GLY A 91 -8.62 -0.97 24.86
CA GLY A 91 -9.34 -2.22 25.09
C GLY A 91 -10.61 -2.34 24.22
N GLY A 92 -11.27 -3.49 24.32
CA GLY A 92 -12.48 -3.84 23.57
C GLY A 92 -12.21 -4.65 22.30
N GLN A 93 -13.30 -5.15 21.69
CA GLN A 93 -13.23 -5.96 20.48
C GLN A 93 -13.01 -5.05 19.26
N ILE A 94 -11.78 -5.02 18.75
CA ILE A 94 -11.45 -4.39 17.47
C ILE A 94 -11.79 -5.39 16.36
N LEU A 95 -12.61 -4.99 15.40
CA LEU A 95 -13.00 -5.83 14.28
C LEU A 95 -11.76 -6.15 13.42
N GLU A 96 -11.51 -7.44 13.18
CA GLU A 96 -10.40 -7.90 12.37
C GLU A 96 -10.90 -8.36 10.99
N ASP A 97 -10.30 -7.83 9.92
CA ASP A 97 -10.53 -8.35 8.57
C ASP A 97 -9.53 -9.46 8.21
N VAL A 98 -9.43 -10.45 9.11
CA VAL A 98 -8.66 -11.68 8.90
C VAL A 98 -9.46 -12.90 9.36
N PHE A 99 -9.14 -14.04 8.74
CA PHE A 99 -9.76 -15.32 9.06
C PHE A 99 -8.72 -16.45 8.97
N PRO A 100 -8.58 -17.30 10.00
CA PRO A 100 -9.24 -17.20 11.32
C PRO A 100 -8.91 -15.89 12.07
N PRO A 101 -9.71 -15.46 13.06
CA PRO A 101 -9.35 -14.31 13.91
C PRO A 101 -8.01 -14.55 14.61
N SER A 102 -7.30 -13.46 14.92
CA SER A 102 -6.02 -13.56 15.61
C SER A 102 -6.20 -13.97 17.08
N THR A 103 -5.19 -14.63 17.62
CA THR A 103 -5.14 -15.01 19.03
C THR A 103 -5.29 -13.76 19.89
N SER A 104 -6.34 -13.72 20.73
CA SER A 104 -6.65 -12.56 21.59
C SER A 104 -6.93 -11.24 20.83
N GLY A 105 -7.12 -11.26 19.51
CA GLY A 105 -7.42 -10.06 18.72
C GLY A 105 -6.25 -9.07 18.56
N PHE A 106 -5.00 -9.52 18.68
CA PHE A 106 -3.83 -8.63 18.61
C PHE A 106 -3.68 -7.97 17.23
N TYR A 107 -4.14 -8.63 16.16
CA TYR A 107 -4.00 -8.12 14.80
C TYR A 107 -4.88 -6.88 14.57
N GLY A 108 -6.07 -6.82 15.18
CA GLY A 108 -6.91 -5.62 15.21
C GLY A 108 -6.21 -4.44 15.87
N ARG A 109 -5.51 -4.69 17.01
CA ARG A 109 -4.70 -3.66 17.69
C ARG A 109 -3.50 -3.21 16.86
N LEU A 110 -2.89 -4.11 16.10
CA LEU A 110 -1.83 -3.79 15.14
C LEU A 110 -2.33 -2.86 14.02
N GLN A 111 -3.55 -3.08 13.53
CA GLN A 111 -4.16 -2.28 12.48
C GLN A 111 -4.63 -0.90 12.95
N ALA A 112 -5.21 -0.82 14.16
CA ALA A 112 -5.69 0.43 14.76
C ALA A 112 -4.60 1.25 15.47
N GLY A 113 -3.41 0.66 15.66
CA GLY A 113 -2.31 1.27 16.39
C GLY A 113 -1.70 2.51 15.72
N SER A 114 -1.22 3.44 16.55
CA SER A 114 -0.48 4.63 16.11
C SER A 114 0.92 4.77 16.74
N ALA A 115 1.22 4.00 17.80
CA ALA A 115 2.52 4.00 18.47
C ALA A 115 3.28 2.73 18.12
N ASP A 116 4.58 2.84 17.86
CA ASP A 116 5.42 1.68 17.54
C ASP A 116 5.64 0.81 18.78
N ALA A 117 5.31 -0.48 18.66
CA ALA A 117 5.63 -1.53 19.60
C ALA A 117 6.55 -2.56 18.95
N LEU A 118 7.36 -3.23 19.77
CA LEU A 118 8.24 -4.29 19.32
C LEU A 118 7.54 -5.64 19.49
N TYR A 119 7.43 -6.38 18.39
CA TYR A 119 6.88 -7.72 18.31
C TYR A 119 8.03 -8.70 18.23
N ILE A 120 8.05 -9.65 19.17
CA ILE A 120 9.13 -10.62 19.33
C ILE A 120 8.50 -12.01 19.23
N VAL A 121 8.94 -12.79 18.25
CA VAL A 121 8.45 -14.15 18.03
C VAL A 121 9.58 -15.14 18.36
N GLN A 122 9.28 -16.12 19.20
CA GLN A 122 10.20 -17.17 19.62
C GLN A 122 9.64 -18.55 19.26
N LYS A 123 10.53 -19.47 18.86
CA LYS A 123 10.15 -20.85 18.54
C LYS A 123 9.88 -21.62 19.82
N THR A 124 8.82 -22.43 19.84
CA THR A 124 8.56 -23.36 20.95
C THR A 124 9.08 -24.76 20.60
N GLU A 125 9.56 -25.53 21.57
CA GLU A 125 10.19 -26.84 21.32
C GLU A 125 9.17 -27.98 21.20
N ASN A 126 8.04 -27.88 21.90
CA ASN A 126 7.06 -28.96 22.02
C ASN A 126 5.72 -28.63 21.32
N ASN A 127 5.65 -27.55 20.55
CA ASN A 127 4.44 -27.11 19.86
C ASN A 127 4.80 -26.53 18.48
N GLU A 128 3.93 -26.72 17.49
CA GLU A 128 4.07 -26.06 16.18
C GLU A 128 3.84 -24.54 16.28
N ARG A 129 3.25 -24.07 17.39
CA ARG A 129 2.98 -22.66 17.68
C ARG A 129 4.25 -21.89 18.06
N PHE A 130 4.15 -20.57 17.99
CA PHE A 130 5.19 -19.65 18.40
C PHE A 130 4.78 -18.91 19.65
N TRP A 131 5.76 -18.43 20.41
CA TRP A 131 5.53 -17.49 21.50
C TRP A 131 5.71 -16.06 20.98
N LEU A 132 4.69 -15.23 21.12
CA LEU A 132 4.71 -13.82 20.79
C LEU A 132 4.80 -13.00 22.06
N THR A 133 5.68 -12.00 22.09
CA THR A 133 5.70 -10.94 23.10
C THR A 133 5.66 -9.59 22.40
N ILE A 134 4.69 -8.76 22.78
CA ILE A 134 4.50 -7.38 22.30
C ILE A 134 4.89 -6.45 23.43
N VAL A 135 5.87 -5.57 23.19
CA VAL A 135 6.43 -4.70 24.23
C VAL A 135 6.53 -3.25 23.80
N ASN A 136 6.46 -2.34 24.77
CA ASN A 136 6.89 -0.97 24.59
C ASN A 136 8.44 -0.93 24.52
N PRO A 137 9.03 -0.53 23.39
CA PRO A 137 10.49 -0.58 23.23
C PRO A 137 11.24 0.44 24.10
N GLN A 138 10.58 1.49 24.58
CA GLN A 138 11.19 2.54 25.40
C GLN A 138 11.14 2.20 26.89
N LYS A 139 10.03 1.59 27.33
CA LYS A 139 9.76 1.31 28.75
C LYS A 139 10.03 -0.16 29.12
N GLY A 140 10.22 -1.05 28.15
CA GLY A 140 10.32 -2.50 28.36
C GLY A 140 9.01 -3.14 28.84
N THR A 141 7.93 -2.37 28.91
CA THR A 141 6.62 -2.82 29.40
C THR A 141 6.01 -3.84 28.45
N ILE A 142 5.60 -5.00 28.97
CA ILE A 142 4.91 -6.02 28.18
C ILE A 142 3.44 -5.62 28.03
N TYR A 143 2.98 -5.48 26.79
CA TYR A 143 1.57 -5.29 26.48
C TYR A 143 0.84 -6.62 26.42
N GLU A 144 1.40 -7.57 25.67
CA GLU A 144 0.85 -8.92 25.50
C GLU A 144 1.96 -9.96 25.37
N SER A 145 1.69 -11.18 25.80
CA SER A 145 2.61 -12.31 25.70
C SER A 145 1.80 -13.61 25.62
N CYS A 146 1.77 -14.28 24.47
CA CYS A 146 0.91 -15.45 24.26
C CYS A 146 1.40 -16.40 23.16
N LEU A 147 0.81 -17.59 23.10
CA LEU A 147 1.03 -18.55 22.01
C LEU A 147 0.23 -18.17 20.77
N ILE A 148 0.91 -17.98 19.64
CA ILE A 148 0.29 -17.68 18.35
C ILE A 148 0.51 -18.82 17.34
N GLN A 149 -0.36 -18.89 16.33
CA GLN A 149 -0.29 -19.86 15.25
C GLN A 149 0.82 -19.50 14.23
N PRO A 150 1.33 -20.49 13.47
CA PRO A 150 2.33 -20.24 12.43
C PRO A 150 1.94 -19.19 11.39
N TYR A 151 0.66 -19.13 11.00
CA TYR A 151 0.19 -18.14 10.02
C TYR A 151 0.17 -16.71 10.57
N GLU A 152 -0.01 -16.55 11.88
CA GLU A 152 0.02 -15.25 12.55
C GLU A 152 1.46 -14.73 12.63
N ALA A 153 2.40 -15.60 13.03
CA ALA A 153 3.82 -15.29 13.09
C ALA A 153 4.37 -14.90 11.71
N GLU A 154 3.99 -15.64 10.67
CA GLU A 154 4.39 -15.36 9.29
C GLU A 154 3.87 -14.00 8.82
N ALA A 155 2.62 -13.66 9.11
CA ALA A 155 2.04 -12.38 8.70
C ALA A 155 2.71 -11.16 9.33
N LEU A 156 3.23 -11.28 10.56
CA LEU A 156 4.05 -10.25 11.21
C LEU A 156 5.37 -9.99 10.47
N SER A 157 5.91 -10.94 9.71
CA SER A 157 7.15 -10.73 8.96
C SER A 157 6.97 -9.88 7.70
N LEU A 158 5.72 -9.60 7.31
CA LEU A 158 5.40 -8.93 6.05
C LEU A 158 5.17 -7.44 6.24
N PHE A 159 5.77 -6.65 5.36
CA PHE A 159 5.52 -5.23 5.24
C PHE A 159 4.60 -4.96 4.06
N GLU A 160 3.52 -4.23 4.30
CA GLU A 160 2.72 -3.66 3.22
C GLU A 160 3.52 -2.59 2.48
N ASP A 161 3.44 -2.56 1.15
CA ASP A 161 4.21 -1.66 0.29
C ASP A 161 4.03 -0.19 0.73
N HIS A 162 2.81 0.20 1.12
CA HIS A 162 2.54 1.55 1.62
C HIS A 162 3.35 1.89 2.88
N ARG A 163 3.52 0.94 3.81
CA ARG A 163 4.35 1.11 5.00
C ARG A 163 5.84 1.14 4.64
N ALA A 164 6.29 0.26 3.75
CA ALA A 164 7.68 0.24 3.29
C ALA A 164 8.05 1.56 2.60
N PHE A 165 7.20 2.04 1.71
CA PHE A 165 7.35 3.33 1.04
C PHE A 165 7.33 4.51 2.02
N HIS A 166 6.43 4.50 3.01
CA HIS A 166 6.43 5.51 4.06
C HIS A 166 7.69 5.47 4.93
N ALA A 167 8.20 4.30 5.26
CA ALA A 167 9.44 4.15 6.01
C ALA A 167 10.65 4.65 5.20
N LEU A 168 10.74 4.33 3.90
CA LEU A 168 11.76 4.82 2.98
C LEU A 168 11.66 6.35 2.79
N SER A 169 10.44 6.87 2.64
CA SER A 169 10.19 8.30 2.56
C SER A 169 10.59 9.01 3.85
N ARG A 170 10.25 8.44 5.02
CA ARG A 170 10.62 8.94 6.36
C ARG A 170 12.13 8.94 6.57
N SER A 171 12.83 7.87 6.23
CA SER A 171 14.29 7.78 6.39
C SER A 171 15.04 8.70 5.42
N SER A 172 14.48 8.97 4.24
CA SER A 172 15.03 9.95 3.30
C SER A 172 14.78 11.41 3.71
N SER A 173 13.80 11.66 4.58
CA SER A 173 13.53 12.98 5.17
C SER A 173 14.26 13.12 6.50
N ILE A 174 15.56 13.42 6.45
CA ILE A 174 16.50 13.46 7.59
C ILE A 174 16.10 14.48 8.68
N ASP A 175 15.07 15.31 8.48
CA ASP A 175 14.70 16.36 9.43
C ASP A 175 13.19 16.68 9.36
N ARG A 176 12.29 15.70 9.50
CA ARG A 176 10.83 15.91 9.37
C ARG A 176 10.28 16.97 10.31
N GLU A 177 10.63 16.89 11.59
CA GLU A 177 10.18 17.85 12.60
C GLU A 177 10.71 19.24 12.29
N ARG A 178 11.99 19.34 11.94
CA ARG A 178 12.59 20.60 11.50
C ARG A 178 11.92 21.14 10.24
N THR A 179 11.66 20.32 9.23
CA THR A 179 10.98 20.71 7.99
C THR A 179 9.57 21.19 8.28
N ARG A 180 8.83 20.50 9.17
CA ARG A 180 7.50 20.94 9.63
C ARG A 180 7.60 22.29 10.34
N HIS A 181 8.52 22.45 11.28
CA HIS A 181 8.75 23.73 11.98
C HIS A 181 9.11 24.86 10.99
N GLU A 182 9.97 24.58 10.00
CA GLU A 182 10.34 25.54 8.96
C GLU A 182 9.13 25.94 8.10
N ILE A 183 8.27 25.00 7.71
CA ILE A 183 7.03 25.29 6.98
C ILE A 183 6.09 26.16 7.81
N LEU A 184 5.90 25.79 9.09
CA LEU A 184 4.97 26.44 10.01
C LEU A 184 5.46 27.79 10.53
N SER A 185 6.77 28.06 10.46
CA SER A 185 7.36 29.33 10.88
C SER A 185 6.75 30.56 10.18
N VAL A 186 6.12 30.36 9.02
CA VAL A 186 5.36 31.41 8.31
C VAL A 186 4.22 31.99 9.17
N LEU A 187 3.68 31.18 10.08
CA LEU A 187 2.60 31.56 10.99
C LEU A 187 3.07 32.48 12.12
N ASP A 188 4.35 32.40 12.47
CA ASP A 188 4.93 33.20 13.55
C ASP A 188 5.51 34.53 13.01
N GLY A 189 5.41 34.75 11.69
CA GLY A 189 5.77 36.00 11.02
C GLY A 189 4.76 37.13 11.21
N PRO A 190 5.00 38.28 10.54
CA PRO A 190 4.13 39.45 10.65
C PRO A 190 2.70 39.12 10.17
N PRO A 191 1.68 39.83 10.70
CA PRO A 191 0.31 39.60 10.31
C PRO A 191 0.07 40.01 8.85
N PRO A 192 -0.95 39.44 8.19
CA PRO A 192 -1.27 39.78 6.81
C PRO A 192 -1.79 41.22 6.72
N SER A 193 -1.49 41.89 5.61
CA SER A 193 -2.18 43.15 5.27
C SER A 193 -3.66 42.90 4.98
N TRP A 194 -4.50 43.92 5.14
CA TRP A 194 -5.91 43.84 4.77
C TRP A 194 -6.12 43.50 3.29
N GLN A 195 -5.19 43.90 2.42
CA GLN A 195 -5.22 43.57 1.00
C GLN A 195 -4.93 42.09 0.74
N GLU A 196 -3.98 41.50 1.45
CA GLU A 196 -3.71 40.05 1.37
C GLU A 196 -4.87 39.24 1.94
N LEU A 197 -5.43 39.71 3.05
CA LEU A 197 -6.55 39.08 3.73
C LEU A 197 -7.82 39.10 2.86
N SER A 198 -8.14 40.24 2.24
CA SER A 198 -9.33 40.37 1.38
C SER A 198 -9.29 39.46 0.15
N ARG A 199 -8.10 39.23 -0.44
CA ARG A 199 -7.93 38.30 -1.58
C ARG A 199 -8.32 36.86 -1.24
N VAL A 200 -8.07 36.43 -0.01
CA VAL A 200 -8.34 35.07 0.44
C VAL A 200 -9.75 34.92 1.01
N LEU A 201 -10.30 35.97 1.62
CA LEU A 201 -11.68 36.01 2.07
C LEU A 201 -12.68 36.07 0.90
N GLY A 202 -12.36 36.78 -0.17
CA GLY A 202 -13.28 37.00 -1.29
C GLY A 202 -14.54 37.73 -0.83
N ASP A 203 -15.71 37.12 -1.05
CA ASP A 203 -17.04 37.62 -0.67
C ASP A 203 -17.46 37.27 0.77
N VAL A 204 -16.60 36.59 1.53
CA VAL A 204 -16.92 36.09 2.87
C VAL A 204 -16.74 37.17 3.93
N THR A 205 -17.78 37.40 4.73
CA THR A 205 -17.71 38.22 5.94
C THR A 205 -17.55 37.34 7.18
N ILE A 206 -16.50 37.56 7.97
CA ILE A 206 -16.27 36.88 9.25
C ILE A 206 -16.50 37.88 10.40
N PRO A 207 -17.46 37.63 11.30
CA PRO A 207 -17.71 38.51 12.44
C PRO A 207 -16.46 38.71 13.30
N ASP A 208 -16.22 39.97 13.69
CA ASP A 208 -15.10 40.38 14.55
C ASP A 208 -13.70 40.00 14.03
N LEU A 209 -13.55 39.80 12.71
CA LEU A 209 -12.24 39.56 12.12
C LEU A 209 -11.40 40.83 12.19
N ASN A 210 -10.30 40.77 12.95
CA ASN A 210 -9.35 41.86 13.10
C ASN A 210 -7.94 41.33 12.83
N VAL A 211 -7.09 42.13 12.19
CA VAL A 211 -5.67 41.83 12.03
C VAL A 211 -5.00 41.89 13.40
N ARG A 212 -4.39 40.77 13.83
CA ARG A 212 -3.74 40.63 15.14
C ARG A 212 -2.22 40.76 15.04
N THR A 213 -1.49 40.41 16.10
CA THR A 213 -0.03 40.57 16.21
C THR A 213 0.78 39.64 15.32
N THR A 214 0.25 38.47 14.95
CA THR A 214 0.93 37.48 14.11
C THR A 214 0.00 36.93 13.04
N MET A 215 0.59 36.31 12.02
CA MET A 215 -0.14 35.59 10.98
C MET A 215 -1.05 34.51 11.62
N ARG A 216 -0.51 33.72 12.56
CA ARG A 216 -1.24 32.69 13.32
C ARG A 216 -2.49 33.24 13.99
N ASN A 217 -2.34 34.30 14.78
CA ASN A 217 -3.43 34.89 15.56
C ASN A 217 -4.55 35.43 14.65
N THR A 218 -4.19 35.92 13.47
CA THR A 218 -5.15 36.46 12.49
C THR A 218 -5.90 35.33 11.77
N LEU A 219 -5.18 34.31 11.29
CA LEU A 219 -5.77 33.20 10.53
C LEU A 219 -6.57 32.21 11.40
N GLU A 220 -6.30 32.16 12.70
CA GLU A 220 -7.02 31.29 13.65
C GLU A 220 -8.54 31.56 13.64
N LYS A 221 -8.96 32.81 13.42
CA LYS A 221 -10.38 33.20 13.31
C LYS A 221 -11.03 32.76 11.99
N ILE A 222 -10.24 32.43 10.98
CA ILE A 222 -10.72 32.08 9.63
C ILE A 222 -10.93 30.57 9.51
N VAL A 223 -10.00 29.79 10.08
CA VAL A 223 -10.03 28.32 9.98
C VAL A 223 -10.98 27.74 11.02
N PRO A 224 -12.02 26.97 10.61
CA PRO A 224 -13.05 26.47 11.51
C PRO A 224 -12.51 25.65 12.69
N THR A 225 -13.06 25.87 13.88
CA THR A 225 -12.72 25.11 15.09
C THR A 225 -13.26 23.67 15.06
N SER A 226 -14.23 23.37 14.18
CA SER A 226 -14.75 22.02 13.96
C SER A 226 -13.75 21.11 13.25
N PHE A 227 -12.66 21.64 12.69
CA PHE A 227 -11.63 20.85 12.04
C PHE A 227 -10.59 20.37 13.07
N PRO A 228 -9.95 19.21 12.88
CA PRO A 228 -8.91 18.72 13.80
C PRO A 228 -7.75 19.71 13.95
N GLY A 229 -7.18 19.83 15.15
CA GLY A 229 -6.14 20.83 15.46
C GLY A 229 -4.92 20.79 14.54
N THR A 230 -4.45 19.58 14.19
CA THR A 230 -3.35 19.39 13.23
C THR A 230 -3.70 19.92 11.84
N ILE A 231 -4.90 19.59 11.34
CA ILE A 231 -5.42 20.06 10.04
C ILE A 231 -5.61 21.58 10.05
N ARG A 232 -6.10 22.16 11.15
CA ARG A 232 -6.25 23.61 11.28
C ARG A 232 -4.93 24.33 11.11
N GLU A 233 -3.86 23.81 11.71
CA GLU A 233 -2.53 24.38 11.59
C GLU A 233 -2.00 24.32 10.14
N GLU A 234 -2.20 23.20 9.45
CA GLU A 234 -1.79 23.07 8.03
C GLU A 234 -2.58 24.05 7.13
N LEU A 235 -3.88 24.22 7.38
CA LEU A 235 -4.74 25.14 6.64
C LEU A 235 -4.35 26.61 6.88
N MET A 236 -4.03 26.99 8.11
CA MET A 236 -3.49 28.34 8.38
C MET A 236 -2.20 28.56 7.60
N ALA A 237 -1.27 27.60 7.64
CA ALA A 237 -0.01 27.72 6.89
C ALA A 237 -0.28 27.82 5.38
N PHE A 238 -1.17 26.98 4.84
CA PHE A 238 -1.62 27.06 3.46
C PHE A 238 -2.11 28.46 3.08
N LEU A 239 -3.04 29.04 3.85
CA LEU A 239 -3.57 30.39 3.58
C LEU A 239 -2.45 31.44 3.61
N ALA A 240 -1.53 31.36 4.57
CA ALA A 240 -0.38 32.26 4.65
C ALA A 240 0.53 32.19 3.42
N TYR A 241 0.73 30.99 2.86
CA TYR A 241 1.47 30.81 1.61
C TYR A 241 0.66 31.30 0.39
N ALA A 242 -0.64 31.03 0.35
CA ALA A 242 -1.53 31.45 -0.72
C ALA A 242 -1.62 32.99 -0.85
N MET A 243 -1.68 33.70 0.29
CA MET A 243 -1.68 35.17 0.35
C MET A 243 -0.47 35.82 -0.32
N LYS A 244 0.70 35.16 -0.25
CA LYS A 244 1.92 35.67 -0.90
C LYS A 244 1.82 35.60 -2.42
N SER A 245 0.98 34.72 -2.97
CA SER A 245 0.70 34.56 -4.42
C SER A 245 1.96 34.46 -5.29
N ARG A 246 3.04 33.88 -4.75
CA ARG A 246 4.30 33.73 -5.47
C ARG A 246 4.35 32.38 -6.14
N ILE A 247 4.54 32.38 -7.45
CA ILE A 247 4.90 31.15 -8.12
C ILE A 247 6.37 30.85 -7.79
N PRO A 248 6.72 29.61 -7.40
CA PRO A 248 8.09 29.27 -7.04
C PRO A 248 9.08 29.48 -8.20
N ASP A 249 10.28 29.95 -7.85
CA ASP A 249 11.44 30.02 -8.76
C ASP A 249 12.31 28.74 -8.68
N ASP A 250 12.10 27.93 -7.64
CA ASP A 250 12.79 26.67 -7.43
C ASP A 250 12.41 25.60 -8.47
N ASP A 251 13.22 24.54 -8.55
CA ASP A 251 12.86 23.37 -9.33
C ASP A 251 11.53 22.76 -8.81
N PRO A 252 10.59 22.38 -9.69
CA PRO A 252 9.32 21.76 -9.30
C PRO A 252 9.46 20.57 -8.35
N LEU A 253 10.55 19.80 -8.45
CA LEU A 253 10.84 18.67 -7.57
C LEU A 253 11.10 19.15 -6.14
N MET A 254 11.95 20.16 -5.98
CA MET A 254 12.29 20.72 -4.66
C MET A 254 11.05 21.31 -4.00
N TYR A 255 10.23 22.02 -4.77
CA TYR A 255 8.97 22.57 -4.28
C TYR A 255 8.00 21.47 -3.81
N SER A 256 7.78 20.44 -4.64
CA SER A 256 6.86 19.33 -4.35
C SER A 256 7.25 18.56 -3.09
N PHE A 257 8.55 18.35 -2.87
CA PHE A 257 9.01 17.59 -1.72
C PHE A 257 9.08 18.40 -0.43
N LYS A 258 9.16 19.74 -0.52
CA LYS A 258 9.19 20.62 0.65
C LYS A 258 7.99 20.39 1.55
N PHE A 259 6.79 20.25 0.98
CA PHE A 259 5.54 20.13 1.73
C PHE A 259 5.08 18.68 1.95
N SER A 260 5.80 17.69 1.41
CA SER A 260 5.39 16.27 1.41
C SER A 260 5.20 15.61 2.79
N THR A 261 5.60 16.28 3.87
CA THR A 261 5.38 15.83 5.25
C THR A 261 4.00 16.19 5.80
N MET A 262 3.25 17.06 5.12
CA MET A 262 1.98 17.63 5.55
C MET A 262 0.93 17.49 4.43
N THR A 263 -0.05 16.60 4.64
CA THR A 263 -0.91 16.08 3.57
C THR A 263 -1.78 17.15 2.91
N ILE A 264 -2.51 17.96 3.70
CA ILE A 264 -3.51 18.87 3.13
C ILE A 264 -2.86 20.12 2.53
N ILE A 265 -1.81 20.64 3.16
CA ILE A 265 -1.07 21.80 2.61
C ILE A 265 -0.36 21.44 1.30
N ASP A 266 0.23 20.24 1.18
CA ASP A 266 0.87 19.81 -0.08
C ASP A 266 -0.14 19.76 -1.22
N GLU A 267 -1.29 19.12 -1.01
CA GLU A 267 -2.37 19.02 -2.01
C GLU A 267 -2.87 20.40 -2.45
N LEU A 268 -3.23 21.26 -1.50
CA LEU A 268 -3.79 22.57 -1.79
C LEU A 268 -2.77 23.52 -2.42
N LEU A 269 -1.51 23.53 -1.96
CA LEU A 269 -0.47 24.37 -2.52
C LEU A 269 -0.12 23.97 -3.95
N ARG A 270 -0.09 22.66 -4.28
CA ARG A 270 0.12 22.22 -5.65
C ARG A 270 -0.96 22.74 -6.58
N GLY A 271 -2.22 22.56 -6.20
CA GLY A 271 -3.36 23.08 -6.97
C GLY A 271 -3.34 24.61 -7.10
N HIS A 272 -3.01 25.29 -6.01
CA HIS A 272 -2.91 26.74 -5.99
C HIS A 272 -1.84 27.26 -6.97
N VAL A 273 -0.66 26.64 -6.98
CA VAL A 273 0.40 26.98 -7.94
C VAL A 273 -0.03 26.72 -9.38
N MET A 274 -0.83 25.67 -9.62
CA MET A 274 -1.39 25.43 -10.95
C MET A 274 -2.28 26.60 -11.41
N ASN A 275 -3.16 27.11 -10.54
CA ASN A 275 -3.98 28.28 -10.85
C ASN A 275 -3.13 29.53 -11.14
N LEU A 276 -2.13 29.79 -10.31
CA LEU A 276 -1.23 30.93 -10.51
C LEU A 276 -0.47 30.87 -11.84
N ILE A 277 -0.04 29.67 -12.26
CA ILE A 277 0.68 29.48 -13.53
C ILE A 277 -0.25 29.63 -14.73
N ASP A 278 -1.50 29.19 -14.62
CA ASP A 278 -2.48 29.26 -15.70
C ASP A 278 -3.20 30.60 -15.76
N GLY A 279 -3.04 31.44 -14.74
CA GLY A 279 -3.76 32.71 -14.61
C GLY A 279 -5.26 32.51 -14.38
N THR A 280 -5.66 31.36 -13.84
CA THR A 280 -7.06 31.03 -13.54
C THR A 280 -7.43 31.44 -12.13
N GLU A 281 -8.72 31.70 -11.90
CA GLU A 281 -9.23 31.98 -10.56
C GLU A 281 -9.08 30.73 -9.68
N TRP A 282 -8.49 30.91 -8.51
CA TRP A 282 -8.34 29.83 -7.53
C TRP A 282 -9.66 29.54 -6.79
N PRO A 283 -9.83 28.35 -6.20
CA PRO A 283 -11.00 28.06 -5.38
C PRO A 283 -11.19 29.09 -4.25
N PRO A 284 -12.43 29.45 -3.88
CA PRO A 284 -12.69 30.35 -2.77
C PRO A 284 -12.50 29.61 -1.44
N TYR A 285 -11.25 29.35 -1.07
CA TYR A 285 -10.86 28.42 -0.01
C TYR A 285 -11.59 28.69 1.31
N VAL A 286 -11.65 29.95 1.76
CA VAL A 286 -12.32 30.32 3.02
C VAL A 286 -13.81 30.03 2.98
N LYS A 287 -14.47 30.39 1.88
CA LYS A 287 -15.91 30.12 1.68
C LYS A 287 -16.19 28.62 1.77
N LEU A 288 -15.39 27.81 1.07
CA LEU A 288 -15.54 26.36 1.06
C LEU A 288 -15.30 25.76 2.46
N MET A 289 -14.30 26.24 3.20
CA MET A 289 -14.06 25.81 4.59
C MET A 289 -15.25 26.12 5.51
N LEU A 290 -15.82 27.33 5.42
CA LEU A 290 -16.95 27.73 6.25
C LEU A 290 -18.24 26.98 5.88
N LEU A 291 -18.50 26.75 4.59
CA LEU A 291 -19.65 25.96 4.14
C LEU A 291 -19.52 24.51 4.61
N ALA A 292 -18.32 23.92 4.50
CA ALA A 292 -18.06 22.56 4.97
C ALA A 292 -18.29 22.45 6.49
N ALA A 293 -17.75 23.40 7.26
CA ALA A 293 -17.92 23.43 8.71
C ALA A 293 -19.38 23.56 9.15
N LYS A 294 -20.25 24.16 8.34
CA LYS A 294 -21.69 24.30 8.59
C LYS A 294 -22.51 23.13 8.03
N GLY A 295 -21.90 22.15 7.36
CA GLY A 295 -22.62 21.08 6.67
C GLY A 295 -23.43 21.58 5.47
N GLN A 296 -23.05 22.73 4.89
CA GLN A 296 -23.73 23.40 3.78
C GLN A 296 -22.94 23.31 2.47
N LEU A 297 -21.83 22.59 2.46
CA LEU A 297 -21.04 22.39 1.25
C LEU A 297 -21.67 21.29 0.41
N ASP A 298 -22.01 21.61 -0.84
CA ASP A 298 -22.51 20.61 -1.78
C ASP A 298 -21.50 19.47 -1.96
N ALA A 299 -22.03 18.27 -2.15
CA ALA A 299 -21.22 17.12 -2.48
C ALA A 299 -20.38 17.41 -3.75
N PRO A 300 -19.16 16.83 -3.83
CA PRO A 300 -18.44 16.81 -5.09
C PRO A 300 -19.28 16.13 -6.19
N LYS A 301 -19.07 16.52 -7.44
CA LYS A 301 -19.62 15.85 -8.63
C LYS A 301 -19.25 14.37 -8.64
N ARG A 302 -18.05 14.04 -8.15
CA ARG A 302 -17.62 12.65 -7.97
C ARG A 302 -18.31 12.03 -6.77
N ALA A 303 -18.79 10.79 -6.91
CA ALA A 303 -19.28 10.04 -5.76
C ALA A 303 -18.16 9.84 -4.73
N VAL A 304 -18.38 10.34 -3.52
CA VAL A 304 -17.53 10.13 -2.35
C VAL A 304 -18.23 9.18 -1.38
N SER A 305 -17.46 8.41 -0.61
CA SER A 305 -18.04 7.54 0.40
C SER A 305 -18.64 8.35 1.55
N ASP A 306 -19.60 7.77 2.25
CA ASP A 306 -20.24 8.41 3.42
C ASP A 306 -19.22 8.78 4.51
N SER A 307 -18.14 8.01 4.63
CA SER A 307 -17.03 8.30 5.54
C SER A 307 -16.27 9.58 5.20
N ILE A 308 -16.32 10.04 3.95
CA ILE A 308 -15.71 11.28 3.48
C ILE A 308 -16.74 12.42 3.55
N SER A 309 -17.99 12.17 3.12
CA SER A 309 -19.04 13.20 3.12
C SER A 309 -19.38 13.69 4.53
N ASN A 310 -19.30 12.81 5.53
CA ASN A 310 -19.61 13.13 6.91
C ASN A 310 -18.47 13.82 7.68
N VAL A 311 -17.30 14.00 7.06
CA VAL A 311 -16.12 14.64 7.67
C VAL A 311 -15.86 15.98 6.98
N PRO A 312 -16.17 17.13 7.64
CA PRO A 312 -16.17 18.44 7.00
C PRO A 312 -14.88 18.82 6.27
N TRP A 313 -13.72 18.59 6.88
CA TRP A 313 -12.45 18.97 6.28
C TRP A 313 -12.06 18.10 5.07
N LEU A 314 -12.49 16.82 5.06
CA LEU A 314 -12.29 15.94 3.91
C LEU A 314 -13.19 16.35 2.75
N LEU A 315 -14.46 16.67 3.02
CA LEU A 315 -15.39 17.20 2.03
C LEU A 315 -14.87 18.51 1.40
N PHE A 316 -14.33 19.42 2.22
CA PHE A 316 -13.64 20.63 1.76
C PHE A 316 -12.48 20.31 0.80
N SER A 317 -11.60 19.36 1.16
CA SER A 317 -10.44 18.99 0.33
C SER A 317 -10.89 18.46 -1.03
N GLN A 318 -11.85 17.53 -1.03
CA GLN A 318 -12.40 16.96 -2.26
C GLN A 318 -13.05 18.03 -3.15
N LYS A 319 -13.79 18.98 -2.56
CA LYS A 319 -14.43 20.05 -3.33
C LYS A 319 -13.41 21.01 -3.94
N CYS A 320 -12.34 21.32 -3.21
CA CYS A 320 -11.22 22.09 -3.77
C CYS A 320 -10.62 21.37 -4.98
N ALA A 321 -10.37 20.06 -4.87
CA ALA A 321 -9.79 19.27 -5.96
C ALA A 321 -10.61 19.31 -7.27
N GLU A 322 -11.94 19.48 -7.21
CA GLU A 322 -12.79 19.64 -8.40
C GLU A 322 -12.57 20.95 -9.15
N LEU A 323 -12.18 21.99 -8.41
CA LEU A 323 -12.03 23.36 -8.90
C LEU A 323 -10.58 23.67 -9.32
N LEU A 324 -9.65 22.74 -9.08
CA LEU A 324 -8.24 22.91 -9.45
C LEU A 324 -8.00 22.58 -10.93
N PRO A 325 -7.03 23.25 -11.59
CA PRO A 325 -6.67 22.94 -12.96
C PRO A 325 -6.20 21.50 -13.11
N ASN A 326 -6.62 20.85 -14.19
CA ASN A 326 -6.20 19.48 -14.52
C ASN A 326 -5.08 19.51 -15.57
N TRP A 327 -3.85 19.18 -15.15
CA TRP A 327 -2.70 19.08 -16.06
C TRP A 327 -2.35 17.63 -16.44
N LEU A 328 -3.26 16.67 -16.20
CA LEU A 328 -3.01 15.25 -16.49
C LEU A 328 -2.55 15.03 -17.93
N LYS A 329 -3.12 15.77 -18.91
CA LYS A 329 -2.72 15.66 -20.32
C LYS A 329 -1.22 15.84 -20.54
N LEU A 330 -0.57 16.74 -19.80
CA LEU A 330 0.87 16.96 -19.93
C LEU A 330 1.67 15.75 -19.46
N ALA A 331 1.24 15.13 -18.36
CA ALA A 331 1.87 13.93 -17.84
C ALA A 331 1.63 12.72 -18.75
N VAL A 332 0.41 12.55 -19.29
CA VAL A 332 0.06 11.48 -20.23
C VAL A 332 0.88 11.61 -21.52
N GLN A 333 1.00 12.82 -22.08
CA GLN A 333 1.85 13.07 -23.26
C GLN A 333 3.31 12.68 -23.00
N SER A 334 3.85 13.04 -21.83
CA SER A 334 5.21 12.64 -21.45
C SER A 334 5.34 11.12 -21.28
N ALA A 335 4.40 10.46 -20.61
CA ALA A 335 4.41 9.00 -20.45
C ALA A 335 4.27 8.27 -21.80
N LYS A 336 3.42 8.77 -22.71
CA LYS A 336 3.26 8.26 -24.07
C LYS A 336 4.58 8.37 -24.85
N ALA A 337 5.21 9.54 -24.84
CA ALA A 337 6.50 9.73 -25.50
C ALA A 337 7.62 8.81 -24.97
N LEU A 338 7.62 8.53 -23.65
CA LEU A 338 8.55 7.57 -23.06
C LEU A 338 8.25 6.12 -23.44
N ASN A 339 6.97 5.73 -23.53
CA ASN A 339 6.59 4.39 -23.98
C ASN A 339 6.94 4.19 -25.46
N ASP A 340 6.71 5.20 -26.30
CA ASP A 340 6.99 5.17 -27.73
C ASP A 340 8.51 5.14 -28.03
N SER A 341 9.35 5.68 -27.14
CA SER A 341 10.81 5.65 -27.32
C SER A 341 11.44 4.27 -27.12
N GLY A 342 10.78 3.39 -26.34
CA GLY A 342 11.31 2.08 -25.97
C GLY A 342 12.59 2.11 -25.13
N THR A 343 12.98 3.28 -24.61
CA THR A 343 14.23 3.46 -23.83
C THR A 343 13.96 3.54 -22.33
N ILE A 344 14.91 3.04 -21.54
CA ILE A 344 14.84 3.09 -20.08
C ILE A 344 15.31 4.46 -19.59
N VAL A 345 14.37 5.30 -19.21
CA VAL A 345 14.58 6.60 -18.55
C VAL A 345 14.34 6.46 -17.04
N LEU A 346 15.35 6.86 -16.25
CA LEU A 346 15.36 6.83 -14.78
C LEU A 346 15.48 8.25 -14.19
N GLY A 347 14.57 9.12 -14.62
CA GLY A 347 14.47 10.52 -14.20
C GLY A 347 13.23 11.16 -14.83
N VAL A 348 12.82 12.30 -14.30
CA VAL A 348 11.67 13.03 -14.80
C VAL A 348 11.98 13.52 -16.23
N PRO A 349 11.10 13.28 -17.23
CA PRO A 349 11.40 13.55 -18.63
C PRO A 349 11.80 14.99 -18.90
N THR A 350 11.08 15.94 -18.31
CA THR A 350 11.45 17.34 -18.37
C THR A 350 12.53 17.63 -17.33
N THR A 351 13.77 17.84 -17.79
CA THR A 351 14.93 18.06 -16.90
C THR A 351 14.84 19.37 -16.11
N ARG A 352 15.54 19.43 -14.96
CA ARG A 352 15.75 20.67 -14.18
C ARG A 352 16.30 21.81 -15.03
N GLY A 353 17.24 21.51 -15.93
CA GLY A 353 17.83 22.49 -16.84
C GLY A 353 16.81 23.11 -17.79
N ALA A 354 15.87 22.30 -18.32
CA ALA A 354 14.79 22.80 -19.16
C ALA A 354 13.78 23.64 -18.37
N ALA A 355 13.40 23.18 -17.17
CA ALA A 355 12.47 23.88 -16.29
C ALA A 355 12.99 25.26 -15.86
N LYS A 356 14.30 25.41 -15.65
CA LYS A 356 14.93 26.72 -15.34
C LYS A 356 14.87 27.72 -16.50
N ARG A 357 14.81 27.24 -17.75
CA ARG A 357 14.87 28.11 -18.95
C ARG A 357 13.52 28.65 -19.39
N SER A 358 12.41 28.01 -19.03
CA SER A 358 11.08 28.48 -19.45
C SER A 358 9.97 28.05 -18.51
N ARG A 359 8.96 28.91 -18.36
CA ARG A 359 7.78 28.61 -17.56
C ARG A 359 6.95 27.46 -18.10
N ARG A 360 6.92 27.28 -19.42
CA ARG A 360 6.26 26.15 -20.08
C ARG A 360 6.90 24.81 -19.69
N ALA A 361 8.23 24.73 -19.67
CA ALA A 361 8.94 23.54 -19.21
C ALA A 361 8.77 23.32 -17.70
N TRP A 362 8.78 24.40 -16.91
CA TRP A 362 8.48 24.33 -15.48
C TRP A 362 7.10 23.71 -15.22
N LYS A 363 6.06 24.21 -15.92
CA LYS A 363 4.68 23.68 -15.88
C LYS A 363 4.63 22.19 -16.21
N ARG A 364 5.28 21.78 -17.30
CA ARG A 364 5.33 20.37 -17.72
C ARG A 364 6.01 19.50 -16.66
N ARG A 365 7.19 19.87 -16.18
CA ARG A 365 7.90 19.13 -15.12
C ARG A 365 7.07 19.03 -13.84
N PHE A 366 6.34 20.09 -13.47
CA PHE A 366 5.45 20.06 -12.30
C PHE A 366 4.24 19.14 -12.49
N ALA A 367 3.69 19.06 -13.71
CA ALA A 367 2.65 18.09 -14.05
C ALA A 367 3.18 16.64 -13.98
N GLU A 368 4.36 16.37 -14.54
CA GLU A 368 5.00 15.05 -14.51
C GLU A 368 5.24 14.54 -13.08
N ILE A 369 5.57 15.45 -12.16
CA ILE A 369 5.75 15.14 -10.73
C ILE A 369 4.42 15.02 -10.01
N SER A 370 3.48 15.94 -10.23
CA SER A 370 2.19 15.96 -9.51
C SER A 370 1.27 14.81 -9.90
N TYR A 371 1.34 14.32 -11.13
CA TYR A 371 0.62 13.12 -11.58
C TYR A 371 1.50 11.86 -11.52
N GLY A 372 2.64 11.91 -10.83
CA GLY A 372 3.46 10.75 -10.47
C GLY A 372 3.81 9.85 -11.65
N ILE A 373 4.53 10.36 -12.66
CA ILE A 373 5.03 9.48 -13.72
C ILE A 373 5.92 8.41 -13.09
N ARG A 374 5.57 7.15 -13.32
CA ARG A 374 6.28 6.00 -12.77
C ARG A 374 6.71 5.02 -13.83
N VAL A 375 7.86 4.38 -13.60
CA VAL A 375 8.28 3.20 -14.37
C VAL A 375 7.74 1.96 -13.66
N GLY A 376 6.84 1.24 -14.33
CA GLY A 376 6.23 0.01 -13.84
C GLY A 376 6.65 -1.18 -14.70
N GLY A 377 6.90 -2.30 -14.05
CA GLY A 377 7.35 -3.55 -14.66
C GLY A 377 6.37 -4.69 -14.46
N TYR A 378 6.03 -5.40 -15.54
CA TYR A 378 5.50 -6.75 -15.48
C TYR A 378 6.66 -7.73 -15.55
N ILE A 379 6.88 -8.46 -14.45
CA ILE A 379 7.85 -9.56 -14.38
C ILE A 379 7.11 -10.86 -14.70
N SER A 380 7.61 -11.62 -15.68
CA SER A 380 7.06 -12.92 -16.07
C SER A 380 7.41 -13.99 -15.03
N PRO A 381 6.46 -14.49 -14.22
CA PRO A 381 6.77 -15.49 -13.19
C PRO A 381 7.27 -16.80 -13.81
N ALA A 382 6.68 -17.20 -14.94
CA ALA A 382 7.03 -18.43 -15.64
C ALA A 382 8.50 -18.46 -16.11
N SER A 383 9.04 -17.31 -16.54
CA SER A 383 10.44 -17.21 -16.96
C SER A 383 11.43 -17.38 -15.80
N LEU A 384 10.95 -17.25 -14.55
CA LEU A 384 11.72 -17.44 -13.33
C LEU A 384 11.54 -18.85 -12.72
N GLY A 385 10.74 -19.73 -13.32
CA GLY A 385 10.36 -21.01 -12.70
C GLY A 385 9.32 -20.87 -11.58
N LEU A 386 8.62 -19.73 -11.53
CA LEU A 386 7.54 -19.44 -10.60
C LEU A 386 6.18 -19.53 -11.32
N CYS A 387 5.12 -19.79 -10.56
CA CYS A 387 3.74 -19.70 -11.02
C CYS A 387 2.95 -18.73 -10.16
N GLU A 388 1.95 -18.09 -10.76
CA GLU A 388 1.00 -17.24 -10.05
C GLU A 388 -0.24 -18.09 -9.67
N LEU A 389 -0.70 -17.95 -8.43
CA LEU A 389 -1.90 -18.62 -7.94
C LEU A 389 -2.91 -17.57 -7.51
N VAL A 390 -4.18 -17.85 -7.73
CA VAL A 390 -5.26 -16.95 -7.34
C VAL A 390 -6.29 -17.70 -6.50
N TYR A 391 -6.50 -17.22 -5.28
CA TYR A 391 -7.62 -17.65 -4.45
C TYR A 391 -8.67 -16.53 -4.43
N LEU A 392 -9.92 -16.90 -4.71
CA LEU A 392 -11.07 -16.02 -4.60
C LEU A 392 -12.03 -16.58 -3.54
N GLY A 393 -12.09 -15.97 -2.37
CA GLY A 393 -12.96 -16.42 -1.29
C GLY A 393 -12.70 -15.71 0.03
N ALA A 394 -13.40 -16.12 1.07
CA ALA A 394 -13.40 -15.44 2.37
C ALA A 394 -12.71 -16.23 3.50
N ALA A 395 -12.24 -17.46 3.22
CA ALA A 395 -11.82 -18.40 4.27
C ALA A 395 -10.31 -18.35 4.62
N TYR A 396 -9.49 -17.72 3.78
CA TYR A 396 -8.03 -17.70 3.97
C TYR A 396 -7.49 -16.29 3.85
N ARG A 397 -7.67 -15.45 4.88
CA ARG A 397 -7.39 -14.00 4.78
C ARG A 397 -6.00 -13.55 5.30
N TRP A 398 -5.26 -14.41 5.99
CA TRP A 398 -3.89 -14.11 6.43
C TRP A 398 -2.90 -13.97 5.26
N ALA A 399 -2.02 -12.99 5.37
CA ALA A 399 -0.90 -12.82 4.44
C ALA A 399 0.26 -13.79 4.78
N HIS A 400 1.02 -14.20 3.77
CA HIS A 400 2.21 -15.06 3.91
C HIS A 400 3.28 -14.70 2.86
N ARG A 401 4.51 -15.21 2.97
CA ARG A 401 5.64 -14.82 2.09
C ARG A 401 5.43 -14.97 0.59
N HIS A 402 4.54 -15.82 0.12
CA HIS A 402 4.25 -15.95 -1.32
C HIS A 402 3.20 -14.93 -1.79
N MET A 403 2.56 -14.18 -0.88
CA MET A 403 1.51 -13.23 -1.21
C MET A 403 2.09 -12.01 -1.95
N LYS A 404 1.49 -11.69 -3.09
CA LYS A 404 1.76 -10.50 -3.90
C LYS A 404 0.83 -9.36 -3.50
N PHE A 405 -0.47 -9.63 -3.39
CA PHE A 405 -1.46 -8.71 -2.85
C PHE A 405 -2.77 -9.42 -2.46
N ILE A 406 -3.56 -8.73 -1.64
CA ILE A 406 -4.91 -9.11 -1.23
C ILE A 406 -5.84 -7.93 -1.56
N ALA A 407 -6.98 -8.21 -2.19
CA ALA A 407 -8.01 -7.22 -2.46
C ALA A 407 -9.38 -7.72 -1.97
N GLN A 408 -10.04 -6.97 -1.09
CA GLN A 408 -11.43 -7.25 -0.74
C GLN A 408 -12.34 -6.76 -1.87
N LEU A 409 -13.28 -7.59 -2.31
CA LEU A 409 -14.19 -7.28 -3.41
C LEU A 409 -15.62 -7.11 -2.90
N GLY A 410 -16.31 -6.07 -3.37
CA GLY A 410 -17.69 -5.75 -2.97
C GLY A 410 -17.76 -4.96 -1.66
N GLY A 411 -18.97 -4.81 -1.10
CA GLY A 411 -19.19 -4.03 0.12
C GLY A 411 -18.47 -4.57 1.37
N VAL A 412 -18.46 -3.82 2.47
CA VAL A 412 -17.93 -4.29 3.76
C VAL A 412 -19.02 -5.10 4.46
N LEU A 413 -19.23 -6.34 4.01
CA LEU A 413 -20.06 -7.34 4.67
C LEU A 413 -19.16 -8.47 5.17
N GLU A 414 -19.56 -9.17 6.24
CA GLU A 414 -18.74 -10.20 6.92
C GLU A 414 -18.23 -11.32 5.98
N ASN A 415 -18.86 -11.51 4.81
CA ASN A 415 -18.56 -12.55 3.82
C ASN A 415 -18.06 -12.05 2.46
N SER A 416 -17.53 -10.83 2.38
CA SER A 416 -17.02 -10.31 1.11
C SER A 416 -15.83 -11.13 0.60
N PRO A 417 -15.84 -11.57 -0.68
CA PRO A 417 -14.77 -12.38 -1.22
C PRO A 417 -13.48 -11.57 -1.32
N HIS A 418 -12.38 -12.19 -0.95
CA HIS A 418 -11.05 -11.63 -1.11
C HIS A 418 -10.36 -12.28 -2.31
N LEU A 419 -9.74 -11.45 -3.12
CA LEU A 419 -8.84 -11.85 -4.19
C LEU A 419 -7.41 -11.87 -3.66
N HIS A 420 -6.86 -13.07 -3.51
CA HIS A 420 -5.50 -13.32 -3.05
C HIS A 420 -4.66 -13.75 -4.23
N VAL A 421 -3.57 -13.02 -4.49
CA VAL A 421 -2.65 -13.36 -5.57
C VAL A 421 -1.31 -13.71 -4.98
N MET A 422 -0.82 -14.90 -5.30
CA MET A 422 0.42 -15.46 -4.78
C MET A 422 1.40 -15.77 -5.91
N ILE A 423 2.70 -15.69 -5.65
CA ILE A 423 3.76 -16.18 -6.53
C ILE A 423 4.55 -17.24 -5.76
N ALA A 424 4.65 -18.44 -6.32
CA ALA A 424 5.31 -19.57 -5.68
C ALA A 424 6.02 -20.47 -6.70
N PRO A 425 7.05 -21.24 -6.30
CA PRO A 425 7.60 -22.29 -7.15
C PRO A 425 6.58 -23.42 -7.35
N VAL A 426 6.71 -24.17 -8.44
CA VAL A 426 5.75 -25.22 -8.85
C VAL A 426 5.44 -26.22 -7.74
N ARG A 427 6.46 -26.68 -6.99
CA ARG A 427 6.29 -27.62 -5.87
C ARG A 427 5.41 -27.06 -4.75
N ALA A 428 5.63 -25.80 -4.38
CA ALA A 428 4.81 -25.12 -3.36
C ALA A 428 3.37 -24.93 -3.85
N ALA A 429 3.20 -24.56 -5.12
CA ALA A 429 1.89 -24.41 -5.73
C ALA A 429 1.06 -25.70 -5.75
N GLU A 430 1.69 -26.84 -6.02
CA GLU A 430 1.01 -28.13 -5.94
C GLU A 430 0.52 -28.45 -4.52
N ARG A 431 1.35 -28.17 -3.50
CA ARG A 431 0.98 -28.36 -2.09
C ARG A 431 -0.20 -27.46 -1.70
N ILE A 432 -0.17 -26.20 -2.11
CA ILE A 432 -1.27 -25.24 -1.89
C ILE A 432 -2.56 -25.74 -2.54
N ARG A 433 -2.49 -26.18 -3.81
CA ARG A 433 -3.67 -26.68 -4.55
C ARG A 433 -4.29 -27.91 -3.92
N ARG A 434 -3.47 -28.81 -3.35
CA ARG A 434 -3.99 -29.97 -2.58
C ARG A 434 -4.71 -29.54 -1.31
N ALA A 435 -4.28 -28.45 -0.68
CA ALA A 435 -4.94 -27.92 0.51
C ALA A 435 -6.24 -27.16 0.18
N ILE A 436 -6.25 -26.42 -0.94
CA ILE A 436 -7.36 -25.60 -1.40
C ILE A 436 -7.63 -25.89 -2.88
N PRO A 437 -8.54 -26.82 -3.20
CA PRO A 437 -8.85 -27.18 -4.58
C PRO A 437 -9.43 -26.04 -5.41
N SER A 438 -10.06 -25.04 -4.78
CA SER A 438 -10.64 -23.87 -5.45
C SER A 438 -9.61 -22.83 -5.90
N ILE A 439 -8.32 -23.04 -5.65
CA ILE A 439 -7.28 -22.13 -6.11
C ILE A 439 -7.08 -22.25 -7.63
N MET A 440 -7.12 -21.12 -8.32
CA MET A 440 -6.85 -21.04 -9.74
C MET A 440 -5.35 -21.01 -9.98
N ASN A 441 -4.84 -21.92 -10.80
CA ASN A 441 -3.47 -21.86 -11.29
C ASN A 441 -3.41 -20.99 -12.56
N VAL A 442 -2.63 -19.90 -12.51
CA VAL A 442 -2.54 -18.93 -13.60
C VAL A 442 -1.54 -19.44 -14.63
N ALA A 443 -2.01 -19.75 -15.84
CA ALA A 443 -1.15 -20.16 -16.94
C ALA A 443 -0.67 -19.00 -17.80
N TRP A 444 -1.40 -17.89 -17.77
CA TRP A 444 -1.03 -16.68 -18.48
C TRP A 444 -1.51 -15.45 -17.71
N THR A 445 -0.66 -14.44 -17.66
CA THR A 445 -0.96 -13.17 -17.00
C THR A 445 -0.21 -12.05 -17.71
N PHE A 446 -0.81 -10.87 -17.77
CA PHE A 446 -0.19 -9.70 -18.39
C PHE A 446 -0.84 -8.41 -17.93
N ARG A 447 -0.03 -7.36 -17.84
CA ARG A 447 -0.44 -6.01 -17.45
C ARG A 447 -0.25 -5.05 -18.62
N THR A 448 -1.26 -4.22 -18.89
CA THR A 448 -1.19 -3.13 -19.85
C THR A 448 -1.44 -1.77 -19.21
N SER A 449 -0.88 -0.75 -19.85
CA SER A 449 -1.10 0.65 -19.57
C SER A 449 -1.28 1.37 -20.90
N ASN A 450 -2.51 1.78 -21.21
CA ASN A 450 -2.88 2.30 -22.53
C ASN A 450 -3.01 3.82 -22.50
N MET A 451 -1.90 4.52 -22.67
CA MET A 451 -1.91 5.99 -22.79
C MET A 451 -2.60 6.48 -24.07
N ASN A 452 -2.78 5.61 -25.07
CA ASN A 452 -3.34 5.97 -26.38
C ASN A 452 -4.86 6.20 -26.39
N ILE A 453 -5.58 5.75 -25.35
CA ILE A 453 -7.03 5.97 -25.23
C ILE A 453 -7.36 7.25 -24.45
N PHE A 454 -6.34 8.02 -24.04
CA PHE A 454 -6.53 9.33 -23.44
C PHE A 454 -6.75 10.36 -24.55
N ASP A 455 -7.81 11.16 -24.44
CA ASP A 455 -8.07 12.24 -25.36
C ASP A 455 -7.51 13.57 -24.83
N ASP A 456 -6.68 14.20 -25.67
CA ASP A 456 -6.00 15.44 -25.33
C ASP A 456 -6.94 16.66 -25.38
N GLU A 457 -8.00 16.60 -26.20
CA GLU A 457 -8.98 17.68 -26.35
C GLU A 457 -9.88 17.77 -25.12
N THR A 458 -10.49 16.66 -24.72
CA THR A 458 -11.36 16.60 -23.53
C THR A 458 -10.59 16.39 -22.22
N SER A 459 -9.29 16.06 -22.29
CA SER A 459 -8.46 15.70 -21.12
C SER A 459 -9.06 14.57 -20.28
N SER A 460 -9.67 13.60 -20.94
CA SER A 460 -10.36 12.44 -20.33
C SER A 460 -9.98 11.12 -20.99
N TRP A 461 -10.26 10.01 -20.31
CA TRP A 461 -10.04 8.67 -20.84
C TRP A 461 -11.25 8.23 -21.67
N LEU A 462 -11.05 7.96 -22.95
CA LEU A 462 -12.10 7.49 -23.87
C LEU A 462 -12.14 5.96 -23.87
N VAL A 463 -12.83 5.38 -22.89
CA VAL A 463 -13.03 3.93 -22.82
C VAL A 463 -14.18 3.52 -23.73
N PRO A 464 -13.95 2.72 -24.78
CA PRO A 464 -15.02 2.23 -25.64
C PRO A 464 -15.75 1.05 -24.96
N GLY A 465 -16.57 1.34 -23.95
CA GLY A 465 -17.27 0.34 -23.13
C GLY A 465 -18.10 -0.64 -23.96
N GLN A 466 -18.79 -0.16 -24.99
CA GLN A 466 -19.58 -0.99 -25.91
C GLN A 466 -18.72 -2.02 -26.65
N GLN A 467 -17.51 -1.64 -27.10
CA GLN A 467 -16.60 -2.57 -27.76
C GLN A 467 -16.09 -3.66 -26.81
N ILE A 468 -15.98 -3.36 -25.51
CA ILE A 468 -15.64 -4.35 -24.48
C ILE A 468 -16.81 -5.32 -24.30
N ILE A 469 -18.04 -4.82 -24.20
CA ILE A 469 -19.24 -5.65 -24.02
C ILE A 469 -19.47 -6.57 -25.23
N GLU A 470 -19.43 -6.02 -26.44
CA GLU A 470 -19.60 -6.78 -27.70
C GLU A 470 -18.46 -7.78 -27.97
N SER A 471 -17.34 -7.69 -27.26
CA SER A 471 -16.24 -8.65 -27.43
C SER A 471 -16.59 -10.06 -26.94
N ILE A 472 -17.64 -10.22 -26.13
CA ILE A 472 -18.16 -11.52 -25.70
C ILE A 472 -18.62 -12.36 -26.89
N GLU A 473 -19.16 -11.73 -27.92
CA GLU A 473 -19.68 -12.39 -29.13
C GLU A 473 -18.55 -12.76 -30.11
N LYS A 474 -17.30 -12.40 -29.80
CA LYS A 474 -16.13 -12.66 -30.63
C LYS A 474 -15.32 -13.81 -30.05
N GLU A 475 -14.71 -14.58 -30.95
CA GLU A 475 -13.80 -15.66 -30.58
C GLU A 475 -12.35 -15.21 -30.71
N SER A 476 -11.54 -15.52 -29.69
CA SER A 476 -10.08 -15.34 -29.75
C SER A 476 -9.37 -16.54 -29.13
N SER A 477 -8.22 -16.90 -29.70
CA SER A 477 -7.41 -18.00 -29.16
C SER A 477 -6.35 -17.49 -28.18
N LEU A 478 -6.02 -18.32 -27.17
CA LEU A 478 -4.91 -18.03 -26.25
C LEU A 478 -3.59 -17.78 -27.00
N ARG A 479 -3.39 -18.42 -28.16
CA ARG A 479 -2.24 -18.20 -29.03
C ARG A 479 -2.24 -16.78 -29.62
N SER A 480 -3.39 -16.27 -30.04
CA SER A 480 -3.55 -14.89 -30.53
C SER A 480 -3.21 -13.89 -29.43
N LEU A 481 -3.73 -14.13 -28.22
CA LEU A 481 -3.51 -13.30 -27.05
C LEU A 481 -2.02 -13.29 -26.63
N LYS A 482 -1.36 -14.46 -26.61
CA LYS A 482 0.10 -14.56 -26.39
C LYS A 482 0.92 -13.88 -27.49
N LYS A 483 0.48 -13.95 -28.75
CA LYS A 483 1.16 -13.26 -29.86
C LYS A 483 1.06 -11.74 -29.71
N GLN A 484 -0.08 -11.25 -29.23
CA GLN A 484 -0.31 -9.81 -29.12
C GLN A 484 0.39 -9.18 -27.92
N PHE A 485 0.22 -9.75 -26.73
CA PHE A 485 0.71 -9.16 -25.49
C PHE A 485 2.00 -9.82 -24.99
N GLY A 486 2.41 -10.92 -25.60
CA GLY A 486 3.54 -11.72 -25.15
C GLY A 486 3.14 -12.85 -24.21
N GLY A 487 4.16 -13.59 -23.79
CA GLY A 487 4.09 -14.74 -22.90
C GLY A 487 5.46 -15.39 -22.84
N ALA A 488 5.77 -16.10 -21.76
CA ALA A 488 7.04 -16.81 -21.63
C ALA A 488 7.23 -17.75 -22.83
N SER A 489 8.19 -17.40 -23.69
CA SER A 489 8.60 -18.20 -24.85
C SER A 489 9.91 -18.94 -24.60
N THR A 490 10.57 -18.67 -23.46
CA THR A 490 11.87 -19.21 -23.13
C THR A 490 11.70 -20.55 -22.43
N THR A 491 12.34 -21.59 -22.98
CA THR A 491 12.46 -22.91 -22.35
C THR A 491 13.38 -22.87 -21.14
N ASP A 492 14.30 -21.91 -21.08
CA ASP A 492 15.31 -21.82 -20.03
C ASP A 492 14.83 -20.91 -18.89
N MET A 493 14.89 -21.43 -17.68
CA MET A 493 14.60 -20.69 -16.45
C MET A 493 15.74 -19.71 -16.14
N TYR A 494 15.39 -18.45 -15.87
CA TYR A 494 16.35 -17.44 -15.46
C TYR A 494 16.44 -17.37 -13.93
N SER A 495 17.64 -17.53 -13.38
CA SER A 495 17.90 -17.33 -11.94
C SER A 495 18.28 -15.88 -11.70
N LEU A 496 17.55 -15.19 -10.81
CA LEU A 496 17.83 -13.82 -10.43
C LEU A 496 18.95 -13.78 -9.38
N SER A 497 19.89 -12.87 -9.55
CA SER A 497 20.78 -12.43 -8.47
C SER A 497 20.02 -11.61 -7.43
N LYS A 498 20.57 -11.47 -6.22
CA LYS A 498 19.99 -10.63 -5.14
C LYS A 498 19.68 -9.20 -5.60
N ILE A 499 20.55 -8.60 -6.41
CA ILE A 499 20.37 -7.24 -6.95
C ILE A 499 19.28 -7.20 -8.02
N GLU A 500 19.18 -8.23 -8.86
CA GLU A 500 18.10 -8.33 -9.84
C GLU A 500 16.74 -8.52 -9.17
N ALA A 501 16.66 -9.32 -8.11
CA ALA A 501 15.46 -9.47 -7.30
C ALA A 501 15.04 -8.12 -6.68
N GLU A 502 15.99 -7.37 -6.11
CA GLU A 502 15.74 -6.04 -5.56
C GLU A 502 15.22 -5.05 -6.62
N VAL A 503 15.86 -5.00 -7.80
CA VAL A 503 15.39 -4.14 -8.90
C VAL A 503 14.04 -4.60 -9.45
N ALA A 504 13.80 -5.92 -9.51
CA ALA A 504 12.53 -6.49 -9.97
C ALA A 504 11.37 -6.15 -9.03
N ASP A 505 11.60 -6.21 -7.70
CA ASP A 505 10.62 -5.79 -6.69
C ASP A 505 10.24 -4.31 -6.87
N LEU A 506 11.25 -3.44 -7.00
CA LEU A 506 11.04 -2.00 -7.16
C LEU A 506 10.21 -1.67 -8.41
N VAL A 507 10.52 -2.26 -9.57
CA VAL A 507 9.73 -2.00 -10.78
C VAL A 507 8.38 -2.71 -10.78
N ALA A 508 8.27 -3.87 -10.14
CA ALA A 508 6.97 -4.52 -9.95
C ALA A 508 6.04 -3.60 -9.16
N GLU A 509 6.53 -3.01 -8.06
CA GLU A 509 5.85 -1.95 -7.29
C GLU A 509 5.46 -0.77 -8.20
N GLY A 510 6.43 -0.29 -8.97
CA GLY A 510 6.31 0.87 -9.83
C GLY A 510 6.89 2.09 -9.13
N ILE A 511 7.98 2.64 -9.66
CA ILE A 511 8.74 3.72 -9.00
C ILE A 511 8.47 5.05 -9.70
N GLU A 512 8.08 6.07 -8.95
CA GLU A 512 7.95 7.40 -9.53
C GLU A 512 9.33 7.97 -9.89
N LEU A 513 9.43 8.52 -11.09
CA LEU A 513 10.69 9.03 -11.64
C LEU A 513 11.26 10.20 -10.82
N ALA A 514 10.38 10.93 -10.12
CA ALA A 514 10.74 11.98 -9.17
C ALA A 514 11.62 11.47 -8.02
N TYR A 515 11.32 10.29 -7.45
CA TYR A 515 12.13 9.70 -6.37
C TYR A 515 13.52 9.29 -6.85
N LEU A 516 13.63 8.80 -8.09
CA LEU A 516 14.91 8.43 -8.67
C LEU A 516 15.84 9.63 -8.85
N GLU A 517 15.34 10.87 -8.90
CA GLU A 517 16.18 12.07 -8.92
C GLU A 517 16.76 12.47 -7.55
N LYS A 518 16.34 11.82 -6.46
CA LYS A 518 16.90 12.05 -5.12
C LYS A 518 18.05 11.10 -4.81
N PRO A 519 19.27 11.62 -4.57
CA PRO A 519 20.40 10.79 -4.16
C PRO A 519 20.16 10.03 -2.85
N GLU A 520 19.36 10.56 -1.92
CA GLU A 520 19.02 9.94 -0.63
C GLU A 520 18.21 8.67 -0.82
N TYR A 521 17.25 8.70 -1.76
CA TYR A 521 16.39 7.56 -2.07
C TYR A 521 17.17 6.39 -2.66
N LEU A 522 18.08 6.66 -3.61
CA LEU A 522 18.93 5.60 -4.17
C LEU A 522 19.94 5.07 -3.15
N ARG A 523 20.45 5.94 -2.26
CA ARG A 523 21.37 5.55 -1.19
C ARG A 523 20.71 4.63 -0.16
N SER A 524 19.45 4.88 0.23
CA SER A 524 18.73 3.99 1.17
C SER A 524 18.51 2.60 0.59
N LEU A 525 18.35 2.51 -0.73
CA LEU A 525 18.27 1.24 -1.49
C LEU A 525 19.64 0.64 -1.82
N LYS A 526 20.77 1.26 -1.44
CA LYS A 526 22.13 0.80 -1.81
C LYS A 526 22.31 0.57 -3.33
N LEU A 527 21.55 1.32 -4.15
CA LEU A 527 21.56 1.26 -5.60
C LEU A 527 22.09 2.55 -6.22
N THR A 528 22.52 2.48 -7.49
CA THR A 528 22.85 3.67 -8.29
C THR A 528 22.03 3.66 -9.58
N LYS A 529 21.77 4.83 -10.17
CA LYS A 529 21.05 4.92 -11.46
C LYS A 529 21.69 4.05 -12.53
N ARG A 530 23.02 4.06 -12.62
CA ARG A 530 23.79 3.27 -13.60
C ARG A 530 23.57 1.77 -13.38
N ARG A 531 23.63 1.31 -12.13
CA ARG A 531 23.41 -0.11 -11.79
C ARG A 531 21.97 -0.52 -12.09
N MET A 532 21.00 0.29 -11.67
CA MET A 532 19.58 0.05 -11.94
C MET A 532 19.30 -0.02 -13.45
N HIS A 533 19.82 0.91 -14.24
CA HIS A 533 19.68 0.89 -15.71
C HIS A 533 20.29 -0.38 -16.32
N ALA A 534 21.49 -0.78 -15.89
CA ALA A 534 22.16 -1.98 -16.37
C ALA A 534 21.35 -3.24 -16.04
N THR A 535 20.84 -3.35 -14.81
CA THR A 535 20.01 -4.46 -14.36
C THR A 535 18.69 -4.54 -15.15
N LEU A 536 17.98 -3.42 -15.30
CA LEU A 536 16.74 -3.40 -16.09
C LEU A 536 16.99 -3.78 -17.56
N SER A 537 18.08 -3.28 -18.15
CA SER A 537 18.48 -3.62 -19.52
C SER A 537 18.80 -5.12 -19.66
N ALA A 538 19.40 -5.74 -18.64
CA ALA A 538 19.63 -7.18 -18.62
C ALA A 538 18.30 -7.96 -18.57
N LEU A 539 17.43 -7.64 -17.62
CA LEU A 539 16.12 -8.30 -17.47
C LEU A 539 15.23 -8.17 -18.72
N LEU A 540 15.29 -7.03 -19.42
CA LEU A 540 14.60 -6.82 -20.69
C LEU A 540 15.16 -7.69 -21.82
N ARG A 541 16.50 -7.74 -21.97
CA ARG A 541 17.15 -8.60 -22.98
C ARG A 541 16.82 -10.07 -22.78
N HIS A 542 16.73 -10.51 -21.52
CA HIS A 542 16.32 -11.87 -21.16
C HIS A 542 14.79 -12.09 -21.19
N ARG A 543 14.00 -11.07 -21.57
CA ARG A 543 12.52 -11.12 -21.63
C ARG A 543 11.87 -11.52 -20.30
N ILE A 544 12.51 -11.17 -19.18
CA ILE A 544 11.99 -11.36 -17.84
C ILE A 544 11.05 -10.21 -17.46
N LEU A 545 11.40 -9.01 -17.90
CA LEU A 545 10.70 -7.76 -17.62
C LEU A 545 10.07 -7.20 -18.89
N HIS A 546 8.81 -6.77 -18.79
CA HIS A 546 8.20 -5.79 -19.69
C HIS A 546 7.94 -4.52 -18.89
N PHE A 547 8.44 -3.37 -19.31
CA PHE A 547 8.17 -2.12 -18.62
C PHE A 547 7.18 -1.25 -19.39
N SER A 548 6.52 -0.36 -18.67
CA SER A 548 5.76 0.74 -19.21
C SER A 548 5.86 1.95 -18.28
N TYR A 549 5.70 3.13 -18.85
CA TYR A 549 5.52 4.37 -18.13
C TYR A 549 4.05 4.64 -17.92
N GLU A 550 3.69 4.94 -16.68
CA GLU A 550 2.31 5.14 -16.28
C GLU A 550 2.16 6.47 -15.53
N VAL A 551 0.95 7.01 -15.51
CA VAL A 551 0.57 8.18 -14.73
C VAL A 551 -0.44 7.78 -13.64
N SER A 552 -0.40 8.50 -12.53
CA SER A 552 -1.37 8.38 -11.46
C SER A 552 -2.56 9.32 -11.72
N ASP A 553 -3.74 8.73 -11.96
CA ASP A 553 -5.00 9.47 -11.98
C ASP A 553 -5.88 8.97 -10.82
N SER A 554 -6.14 9.85 -9.85
CA SER A 554 -6.98 9.55 -8.67
C SER A 554 -8.46 9.42 -9.03
N ARG A 555 -8.88 9.87 -10.22
CA ARG A 555 -10.27 9.82 -10.69
C ARG A 555 -10.67 8.45 -11.24
N LEU A 556 -9.70 7.62 -11.63
CA LEU A 556 -9.96 6.26 -12.09
C LEU A 556 -10.32 5.34 -10.92
N ILE A 557 -11.40 4.58 -11.08
CA ILE A 557 -11.93 3.60 -10.13
C ILE A 557 -11.49 2.20 -10.55
N SER A 558 -11.18 1.35 -9.57
CA SER A 558 -10.81 -0.04 -9.81
C SER A 558 -12.06 -0.92 -10.01
N LEU A 559 -11.99 -1.84 -10.98
CA LEU A 559 -13.00 -2.85 -11.25
C LEU A 559 -12.34 -4.22 -11.36
N ALA A 560 -12.81 -5.18 -10.56
CA ALA A 560 -12.49 -6.59 -10.71
C ALA A 560 -13.58 -7.29 -11.54
N THR A 561 -13.19 -7.88 -12.66
CA THR A 561 -14.07 -8.66 -13.53
C THR A 561 -13.65 -10.11 -13.48
N ILE A 562 -14.52 -10.98 -12.96
CA ILE A 562 -14.32 -12.41 -12.81
C ILE A 562 -15.18 -13.10 -13.86
N ILE A 563 -14.57 -13.93 -14.69
CA ILE A 563 -15.20 -14.51 -15.89
C ILE A 563 -15.00 -16.02 -15.84
N GLN A 564 -16.08 -16.77 -16.10
CA GLN A 564 -16.04 -18.21 -16.29
C GLN A 564 -16.91 -18.59 -17.50
N GLY A 565 -16.41 -19.43 -18.40
CA GLY A 565 -17.18 -19.98 -19.50
C GLY A 565 -16.31 -20.43 -20.67
N GLU A 566 -16.83 -20.33 -21.89
CA GLU A 566 -16.13 -20.82 -23.08
C GLU A 566 -14.82 -20.08 -23.35
N ARG A 567 -13.74 -20.86 -23.52
CA ARG A 567 -12.36 -20.37 -23.70
C ARG A 567 -12.22 -19.24 -24.73
N ALA A 568 -12.88 -19.35 -25.88
CA ALA A 568 -12.71 -18.41 -26.99
C ALA A 568 -13.24 -17.01 -26.63
N SER A 569 -14.43 -16.95 -26.04
CA SER A 569 -15.10 -15.73 -25.61
C SER A 569 -14.41 -15.12 -24.38
N VAL A 570 -13.97 -15.95 -23.43
CA VAL A 570 -13.16 -15.48 -22.27
C VAL A 570 -11.88 -14.80 -22.74
N THR A 571 -11.16 -15.43 -23.67
CA THR A 571 -9.91 -14.88 -24.22
C THR A 571 -10.16 -13.57 -24.99
N SER A 572 -11.25 -13.50 -25.75
CA SER A 572 -11.65 -12.29 -26.48
C SER A 572 -11.91 -11.12 -25.52
N LEU A 573 -12.69 -11.38 -24.46
CA LEU A 573 -13.00 -10.38 -23.45
C LEU A 573 -11.75 -9.90 -22.72
N VAL A 574 -10.84 -10.81 -22.34
CA VAL A 574 -9.54 -10.44 -21.75
C VAL A 574 -8.75 -9.53 -22.68
N SER A 575 -8.67 -9.87 -23.97
CA SER A 575 -7.98 -9.02 -24.96
C SER A 575 -8.64 -7.65 -25.08
N ALA A 576 -9.97 -7.56 -25.02
CA ALA A 576 -10.68 -6.28 -25.12
C ALA A 576 -10.36 -5.37 -23.92
N PHE A 577 -10.41 -5.90 -22.69
CA PHE A 577 -10.02 -5.14 -21.49
C PHE A 577 -8.56 -4.66 -21.58
N LEU A 578 -7.64 -5.54 -21.99
CA LEU A 578 -6.22 -5.18 -22.09
C LEU A 578 -5.93 -4.09 -23.13
N ARG A 579 -6.74 -3.95 -24.19
CA ARG A 579 -6.59 -2.91 -25.23
C ARG A 579 -7.30 -1.61 -24.89
N ASN A 580 -8.47 -1.70 -24.25
CA ASN A 580 -9.46 -0.63 -24.24
C ASN A 580 -9.66 0.01 -22.87
N THR A 581 -8.75 -0.23 -21.91
CA THR A 581 -8.82 0.35 -20.57
C THR A 581 -7.52 1.08 -20.20
N PRO A 582 -7.56 2.14 -19.37
CA PRO A 582 -6.37 2.92 -19.01
C PRO A 582 -5.26 2.05 -18.43
N THR A 583 -5.60 1.19 -17.47
CA THR A 583 -4.72 0.12 -16.99
C THR A 583 -5.53 -1.15 -16.76
N SER A 584 -4.94 -2.29 -17.08
CA SER A 584 -5.51 -3.61 -16.83
C SER A 584 -4.45 -4.63 -16.45
N TYR A 585 -4.80 -5.54 -15.55
CA TYR A 585 -4.00 -6.70 -15.20
C TYR A 585 -4.87 -7.95 -15.25
N ALA A 586 -4.65 -8.78 -16.27
CA ALA A 586 -5.46 -9.95 -16.56
C ALA A 586 -4.72 -11.25 -16.24
N ARG A 587 -5.48 -12.25 -15.77
CA ARG A 587 -5.02 -13.61 -15.51
C ARG A 587 -5.97 -14.60 -16.13
N LEU A 588 -5.42 -15.64 -16.75
CA LEU A 588 -6.14 -16.77 -17.31
C LEU A 588 -5.62 -18.06 -16.69
N ASP A 589 -6.52 -19.00 -16.45
CA ASP A 589 -6.19 -20.34 -16.01
C ASP A 589 -5.58 -21.20 -17.14
N GLN A 590 -5.26 -22.46 -16.83
CA GLN A 590 -4.64 -23.40 -17.79
C GLN A 590 -5.52 -23.71 -19.00
N HIS A 591 -6.84 -23.72 -18.81
CA HIS A 591 -7.80 -24.04 -19.87
C HIS A 591 -8.23 -22.80 -20.66
N GLY A 592 -8.01 -21.61 -20.11
CA GLY A 592 -8.50 -20.33 -20.63
C GLY A 592 -10.00 -20.13 -20.43
N GLU A 593 -10.63 -20.93 -19.57
CA GLU A 593 -12.07 -20.91 -19.27
C GLU A 593 -12.39 -19.99 -18.09
N ASN A 594 -11.38 -19.72 -17.24
CA ASN A 594 -11.51 -18.81 -16.10
C ASN A 594 -10.54 -17.65 -16.25
N ALA A 595 -11.03 -16.44 -16.03
CA ALA A 595 -10.22 -15.24 -16.04
C ALA A 595 -10.58 -14.26 -14.92
N ILE A 596 -9.56 -13.55 -14.43
CA ILE A 596 -9.72 -12.46 -13.48
C ILE A 596 -8.96 -11.25 -14.02
N ILE A 597 -9.69 -10.15 -14.20
CA ILE A 597 -9.17 -8.89 -14.74
C ILE A 597 -9.33 -7.81 -13.67
N LEU A 598 -8.24 -7.16 -13.31
CA LEU A 598 -8.25 -5.95 -12.49
C LEU A 598 -7.97 -4.75 -13.39
N SER A 599 -8.93 -3.85 -13.53
CA SER A 599 -8.82 -2.69 -14.41
C SER A 599 -9.05 -1.39 -13.62
N ARG A 600 -8.47 -0.28 -14.08
CA ARG A 600 -8.80 1.07 -13.60
C ARG A 600 -9.43 1.88 -14.72
N LEU A 601 -10.61 2.44 -14.45
CA LEU A 601 -11.53 2.98 -15.44
C LEU A 601 -12.21 4.26 -14.92
N PRO A 602 -12.67 5.17 -15.80
CA PRO A 602 -13.59 6.24 -15.39
C PRO A 602 -14.86 5.67 -14.77
N GLU A 603 -15.44 6.39 -13.82
CA GLU A 603 -16.63 5.96 -13.07
C GLU A 603 -17.81 5.62 -13.97
N GLU A 604 -18.11 6.46 -14.96
CA GLU A 604 -19.19 6.23 -15.93
C GLU A 604 -18.98 4.94 -16.73
N SER A 605 -17.74 4.66 -17.14
CA SER A 605 -17.40 3.42 -17.85
C SER A 605 -17.55 2.20 -16.96
N VAL A 606 -17.19 2.29 -15.68
CA VAL A 606 -17.41 1.22 -14.70
C VAL A 606 -18.89 0.90 -14.59
N TYR A 607 -19.75 1.92 -14.44
CA TYR A 607 -21.19 1.73 -14.34
C TYR A 607 -21.76 1.05 -15.59
N SER A 608 -21.39 1.53 -16.78
CA SER A 608 -21.85 0.95 -18.05
C SER A 608 -21.40 -0.50 -18.21
N ILE A 609 -20.14 -0.82 -17.92
CA ILE A 609 -19.61 -2.18 -18.07
C ILE A 609 -20.23 -3.11 -17.01
N ALA A 610 -20.24 -2.70 -15.74
CA ALA A 610 -20.72 -3.55 -14.65
C ALA A 610 -22.22 -3.84 -14.71
N SER A 611 -23.03 -2.95 -15.31
CA SER A 611 -24.48 -3.14 -15.47
C SER A 611 -24.85 -4.05 -16.65
N GLN A 612 -24.08 -4.02 -17.75
CA GLN A 612 -24.44 -4.73 -18.99
C GLN A 612 -23.69 -6.05 -19.17
N LEU A 613 -22.41 -6.10 -18.79
CA LEU A 613 -21.53 -7.24 -19.05
C LEU A 613 -22.01 -8.54 -18.40
N PRO A 614 -22.54 -8.55 -17.15
CA PRO A 614 -23.09 -9.77 -16.55
C PRO A 614 -24.31 -10.33 -17.31
N SER A 615 -25.26 -9.46 -17.67
CA SER A 615 -26.48 -9.85 -18.39
C SER A 615 -26.16 -10.39 -19.78
N ARG A 616 -25.32 -9.68 -20.55
CA ARG A 616 -24.84 -10.14 -21.87
C ARG A 616 -24.00 -11.41 -21.78
N GLY A 617 -23.20 -11.55 -20.73
CA GLY A 617 -22.45 -12.76 -20.45
C GLY A 617 -23.39 -13.96 -20.31
N MET A 618 -24.45 -13.84 -19.52
CA MET A 618 -25.41 -14.91 -19.29
C MET A 618 -26.10 -15.36 -20.58
N GLU A 619 -26.49 -14.42 -21.46
CA GLU A 619 -27.06 -14.72 -22.78
C GLU A 619 -26.11 -15.53 -23.68
N GLN A 620 -24.80 -15.37 -23.50
CA GLN A 620 -23.74 -16.02 -24.27
C GLN A 620 -23.06 -17.18 -23.51
N GLY A 621 -23.69 -17.68 -22.43
CA GLY A 621 -23.17 -18.83 -21.67
C GLY A 621 -21.94 -18.53 -20.82
N LEU A 622 -21.63 -17.25 -20.55
CA LEU A 622 -20.56 -16.82 -19.65
C LEU A 622 -21.13 -16.38 -18.29
N ASN A 623 -20.50 -16.83 -17.21
CA ASN A 623 -20.73 -16.30 -15.87
C ASN A 623 -19.73 -15.17 -15.60
N ILE A 624 -20.22 -13.93 -15.60
CA ILE A 624 -19.41 -12.73 -15.37
C ILE A 624 -19.86 -12.02 -14.10
N ARG A 625 -18.91 -11.74 -13.21
CA ARG A 625 -19.11 -10.94 -12.00
C ARG A 625 -18.20 -9.72 -12.01
N CYS A 626 -18.81 -8.55 -11.88
CA CYS A 626 -18.13 -7.27 -11.78
C CYS A 626 -18.21 -6.77 -10.34
N MET A 627 -17.07 -6.62 -9.66
CA MET A 627 -16.98 -6.22 -8.27
C MET A 627 -15.97 -5.09 -8.08
N ARG A 628 -16.29 -4.11 -7.23
CA ARG A 628 -15.37 -3.03 -6.86
C ARG A 628 -14.41 -3.53 -5.78
N PRO A 629 -13.08 -3.40 -5.96
CA PRO A 629 -12.14 -3.56 -4.86
C PRO A 629 -12.34 -2.43 -3.84
N THR A 630 -12.58 -2.76 -2.57
CA THR A 630 -12.79 -1.79 -1.48
C THR A 630 -11.54 -1.58 -0.65
N THR A 631 -10.78 -2.64 -0.39
CA THR A 631 -9.47 -2.57 0.26
C THR A 631 -8.43 -3.26 -0.61
N PHE A 632 -7.18 -2.78 -0.54
CA PHE A 632 -6.06 -3.32 -1.30
C PHE A 632 -4.79 -3.30 -0.47
N ARG A 633 -4.28 -4.49 -0.12
CA ARG A 633 -3.02 -4.68 0.60
C ARG A 633 -2.00 -5.30 -0.35
N ARG A 634 -0.84 -4.66 -0.48
CA ARG A 634 0.18 -5.04 -1.46
C ARG A 634 1.48 -5.40 -0.76
N TYR A 635 2.17 -6.44 -1.25
CA TYR A 635 3.39 -7.00 -0.67
C TYR A 635 4.45 -7.27 -1.75
N THR A 636 4.60 -6.35 -2.70
CA THR A 636 5.51 -6.50 -3.84
C THR A 636 6.86 -5.81 -3.67
N SER A 637 7.02 -4.94 -2.67
CA SER A 637 8.26 -4.17 -2.46
C SER A 637 9.47 -5.03 -2.09
N ASN A 638 9.25 -6.28 -1.67
CA ASN A 638 10.31 -7.25 -1.37
C ASN A 638 9.97 -8.70 -1.77
N LEU A 639 9.03 -8.91 -2.70
CA LEU A 639 8.50 -10.24 -3.01
C LEU A 639 9.58 -11.22 -3.49
N TYR A 640 10.35 -10.84 -4.50
CA TYR A 640 11.41 -11.68 -5.07
C TYR A 640 12.58 -11.81 -4.10
N GLN A 641 12.96 -10.74 -3.40
CA GLN A 641 14.01 -10.82 -2.38
C GLN A 641 13.64 -11.75 -1.23
N ARG A 642 12.39 -11.69 -0.76
CA ARG A 642 11.86 -12.53 0.32
C ARG A 642 11.79 -14.00 -0.06
N LEU A 643 11.53 -14.29 -1.34
CA LEU A 643 11.43 -15.66 -1.84
C LEU A 643 12.77 -16.23 -2.32
N LEU A 644 13.77 -15.40 -2.61
CA LEU A 644 15.08 -15.84 -3.10
C LEU A 644 15.96 -16.32 -1.95
N ARG A 645 16.33 -17.61 -1.97
CA ARG A 645 17.26 -18.21 -1.02
C ARG A 645 18.71 -17.84 -1.35
N GLU A 646 19.61 -18.05 -0.40
CA GLU A 646 21.04 -17.76 -0.57
C GLU A 646 21.71 -18.59 -1.66
N ASP A 647 21.21 -19.81 -1.90
CA ASP A 647 21.65 -20.71 -2.95
C ASP A 647 21.09 -20.37 -4.35
N GLY A 648 20.29 -19.30 -4.46
CA GLY A 648 19.66 -18.86 -5.71
C GLY A 648 18.38 -19.61 -6.07
N THR A 649 17.89 -20.50 -5.21
CA THR A 649 16.61 -21.21 -5.39
C THR A 649 15.43 -20.42 -4.80
N TRP A 650 14.21 -20.81 -5.18
CA TRP A 650 12.98 -20.19 -4.67
C TRP A 650 12.48 -20.90 -3.41
N ASP A 651 12.03 -20.11 -2.43
CA ASP A 651 11.46 -20.62 -1.20
C ASP A 651 10.12 -21.34 -1.44
N ASP A 652 10.09 -22.62 -1.07
CA ASP A 652 8.95 -23.51 -1.19
C ASP A 652 8.22 -23.79 0.14
N ASP A 653 8.58 -23.08 1.22
CA ASP A 653 7.94 -23.25 2.52
C ASP A 653 6.55 -22.59 2.59
N VAL A 654 5.52 -23.42 2.44
CA VAL A 654 4.10 -23.04 2.58
C VAL A 654 3.49 -23.52 3.90
N SER A 655 4.31 -23.84 4.91
CA SER A 655 3.85 -24.41 6.20
C SER A 655 2.83 -23.52 6.91
N ALA A 656 3.06 -22.21 6.99
CA ALA A 656 2.15 -21.22 7.56
C ALA A 656 0.77 -21.26 6.89
N PHE A 657 0.75 -21.26 5.56
CA PHE A 657 -0.48 -21.34 4.77
C PHE A 657 -1.24 -22.66 4.98
N LEU A 658 -0.52 -23.79 4.99
CA LEU A 658 -1.12 -25.10 5.27
C LEU A 658 -1.68 -25.17 6.70
N SER A 659 -1.03 -24.52 7.66
CA SER A 659 -1.52 -24.42 9.04
C SER A 659 -2.84 -23.67 9.10
N GLN A 660 -2.96 -22.53 8.40
CA GLN A 660 -4.23 -21.81 8.28
C GLN A 660 -5.32 -22.68 7.65
N ALA A 661 -4.99 -23.42 6.59
CA ALA A 661 -5.93 -24.33 5.93
C ALA A 661 -6.45 -25.43 6.86
N ARG A 662 -5.59 -25.96 7.74
CA ARG A 662 -5.96 -26.95 8.77
C ARG A 662 -6.85 -26.35 9.86
N SER A 663 -6.52 -25.14 10.32
CA SER A 663 -7.33 -24.42 11.33
C SER A 663 -8.77 -24.27 10.88
N ARG A 664 -8.98 -23.82 9.62
CA ARG A 664 -10.32 -23.67 9.04
C ARG A 664 -11.10 -24.99 9.00
N ARG A 665 -10.44 -26.10 8.65
CA ARG A 665 -11.11 -27.41 8.58
C ARG A 665 -11.60 -27.89 9.95
N ARG A 666 -10.83 -27.62 11.02
CA ARG A 666 -11.22 -27.95 12.39
C ARG A 666 -12.46 -27.17 12.84
N GLU A 667 -12.47 -25.86 12.62
CA GLU A 667 -13.64 -25.02 12.94
C GLU A 667 -14.88 -25.44 12.16
N LEU A 668 -14.74 -25.79 10.87
CA LEU A 668 -15.86 -26.31 10.07
C LEU A 668 -16.35 -27.68 10.56
N SER A 669 -15.49 -28.54 11.08
CA SER A 669 -15.92 -29.82 11.67
C SER A 669 -16.61 -29.63 13.02
N GLU A 670 -16.16 -28.67 13.84
CA GLU A 670 -16.74 -28.35 15.14
C GLU A 670 -18.07 -27.59 15.02
N SER A 671 -18.25 -26.79 13.96
CA SER A 671 -19.52 -26.10 13.67
C SER A 671 -20.60 -26.99 13.04
N ASN A 672 -20.21 -28.17 12.52
CA ASN A 672 -21.12 -29.14 11.89
C ASN A 672 -21.38 -30.38 12.77
N ALA A 673 -20.75 -30.46 13.94
CA ALA A 673 -20.96 -31.47 14.98
C ALA A 673 -21.85 -30.88 16.08
#